data_AF-A0A147KKR9-F1
#
_entry.id   AF-A0A147KKR9-F1
#
_cell.length_a   1.000
_cell.length_b   1.000
_cell.length_c   1.000
_cell.angle_alpha   90.00
_cell.angle_beta   90.00
_cell.angle_gamma   90.00
#
_symmetry.space_group_name_H-M   'P 1'
#
loop_
_entity.id
_entity.type
_entity.pdbx_description
1 polymer ?
#
loop_
_entity_poly.entity_id
_entity_poly.type
_entity_poly.pdbx_seq_one_letter_code
_entity_poly.pdbx_strand_id
1 'polypeptide(L)'
;MDQQAMLTRDLVLRICATATEFDPEWIRLDRKVVAPFTAPRDTSLIERVTAAAAAVGVEHVLICRTRPEYAYEPVTQVRAATASLIGVIRSWGDEPTDFLVCLEDFSAAVLITAEELTVAAGPADYVAALVGPDIGRARADFAAAAHDRQDPDLLEAADLYGCPVPDDPAAPSRRSLADRITGRNRADRDGPPRAAAGPRALRGAWGWAMVVVLVVAAPFVPGIPGTVAVAVLTVWLLAQLAWLARSRTLSFAALLRLALLGALTTWPVALVELAVASAVRLDPGDPLAYVYLAVPVEEAAKFTPLLLFWLVARRRMRRFAAVDYLLAAAACGAGFQLVESAASLLVFSDAVAYPLPQGGLFTLLPGWLEHPVAGIRFSGHAVTTGLVGAAVGLAVVGRGLYGAKLWLLPPLALGATALEHLNHNAALAELTPTALTTVVFALYGNGAATRWLLLLLLVCAVLLDHRMLRFAAQSTPPLPGEAPLRGLTARAHGRAVWRRSHLPGDIAPLFRGIALAWARFPVTLTQAASAVLHEFAVQLAAARRGPATLYSTWRLLRRRREHAMGVARAAGRTRRQDPDRGELAAEVDGLAERLGLAAPALAASAVLAVAGAVAAATVPLPAAVGEPGAAYAFVTVTFLTDWFTALPTVQAAWAAAGTLALASLLASGWSVPRDLPSLRRFLRTPSAAVGTVLGAGAPGQLPYAVVGLLGLLLPKSTDRLLARSR
;
A
#
# COMPACT_ATOMS: atom_id res chain seq x y z
N MET A 1 -25.59 -27.43 -35.76
CA MET A 1 -24.71 -26.32 -36.15
C MET A 1 -23.30 -26.80 -35.89
N ASP A 2 -22.62 -27.25 -36.93
CA ASP A 2 -21.22 -27.69 -36.85
C ASP A 2 -20.37 -26.53 -36.33
N GLN A 3 -19.81 -26.67 -35.14
CA GLN A 3 -18.74 -25.77 -34.69
C GLN A 3 -17.56 -26.00 -35.62
N GLN A 4 -17.37 -25.09 -36.58
CA GLN A 4 -16.20 -25.08 -37.44
C GLN A 4 -14.96 -25.10 -36.55
N ALA A 5 -14.15 -26.16 -36.67
CA ALA A 5 -12.95 -26.33 -35.87
C ALA A 5 -12.03 -25.12 -36.08
N MET A 6 -11.55 -24.51 -34.99
CA MET A 6 -10.61 -23.38 -35.06
C MET A 6 -9.34 -23.83 -35.77
N LEU A 7 -8.96 -23.09 -36.82
CA LEU A 7 -7.76 -23.37 -37.58
C LEU A 7 -6.52 -22.81 -36.86
N THR A 8 -5.38 -23.43 -37.11
CA THR A 8 -4.07 -23.02 -36.57
C THR A 8 -3.78 -21.56 -36.91
N ARG A 9 -4.06 -21.13 -38.15
CA ARG A 9 -3.93 -19.72 -38.57
C ARG A 9 -4.69 -18.76 -37.65
N ASP A 10 -5.92 -19.10 -37.27
CA ASP A 10 -6.77 -18.21 -36.46
C ASP A 10 -6.22 -18.05 -35.04
N LEU A 11 -5.64 -19.11 -34.49
CA LEU A 11 -5.01 -19.08 -33.17
C LEU A 11 -3.69 -18.33 -33.20
N VAL A 12 -2.82 -18.65 -34.16
CA VAL A 12 -1.49 -18.04 -34.30
C VAL A 12 -1.62 -16.53 -34.53
N LEU A 13 -2.50 -16.08 -35.42
CA LEU A 13 -2.71 -14.64 -35.66
C LEU A 13 -3.30 -13.86 -34.46
N ARG A 14 -3.86 -14.55 -33.46
CA ARG A 14 -4.38 -13.92 -32.24
C ARG A 14 -3.33 -13.75 -31.14
N ILE A 15 -2.25 -14.54 -31.18
CA ILE A 15 -1.29 -14.67 -30.08
C ILE A 15 0.13 -14.34 -30.51
N CYS A 16 0.50 -14.63 -31.75
CA CYS A 16 1.88 -14.57 -32.25
C CYS A 16 2.03 -13.49 -33.34
N ALA A 17 3.20 -12.83 -33.35
CA ALA A 17 3.62 -11.95 -34.44
C ALA A 17 4.30 -12.74 -35.56
N THR A 18 5.10 -13.73 -35.19
CA THR A 18 5.81 -14.65 -36.10
C THR A 18 5.66 -16.10 -35.61
N ALA A 19 6.30 -17.06 -36.28
CA ALA A 19 6.28 -18.46 -35.81
C ALA A 19 7.00 -18.66 -34.46
N THR A 20 7.88 -17.73 -34.07
CA THR A 20 8.78 -17.83 -32.89
C THR A 20 8.60 -16.67 -31.90
N GLU A 21 7.71 -15.71 -32.20
CA GLU A 21 7.47 -14.53 -31.36
C GLU A 21 6.00 -14.29 -31.03
N PHE A 22 5.75 -13.83 -29.81
CA PHE A 22 4.43 -13.36 -29.39
C PHE A 22 4.11 -11.98 -29.95
N ASP A 23 2.82 -11.76 -30.25
CA ASP A 23 2.33 -10.43 -30.62
C ASP A 23 2.49 -9.44 -29.44
N PRO A 24 3.23 -8.32 -29.62
CA PRO A 24 3.37 -7.30 -28.59
C PRO A 24 2.03 -6.70 -28.12
N GLU A 25 1.00 -6.64 -28.97
CA GLU A 25 -0.34 -6.19 -28.57
C GLU A 25 -1.02 -7.23 -27.68
N TRP A 26 -0.92 -8.52 -28.01
CA TRP A 26 -1.41 -9.60 -27.15
C TRP A 26 -0.71 -9.64 -25.79
N ILE A 27 0.61 -9.38 -25.73
CA ILE A 27 1.34 -9.25 -24.46
C ILE A 27 0.83 -8.06 -23.65
N ARG A 28 0.64 -6.91 -24.30
CA ARG A 28 0.13 -5.69 -23.66
C ARG A 28 -1.31 -5.86 -23.17
N LEU A 29 -2.11 -6.68 -23.84
CA LEU A 29 -3.45 -7.06 -23.40
C LEU A 29 -3.38 -7.78 -22.04
N ASP A 30 -4.02 -7.19 -21.03
CA ASP A 30 -3.94 -7.61 -19.62
C ASP A 30 -2.53 -7.56 -18.99
N ARG A 31 -1.55 -6.94 -19.66
CA ARG A 31 -0.16 -6.77 -19.20
C ARG A 31 0.47 -8.09 -18.73
N LYS A 32 0.57 -9.04 -19.65
CA LYS A 32 1.12 -10.38 -19.36
C LYS A 32 2.58 -10.29 -18.90
N VAL A 33 2.93 -11.18 -18.00
CA VAL A 33 4.32 -11.42 -17.64
C VAL A 33 4.91 -12.30 -18.72
N VAL A 34 6.08 -11.93 -19.24
CA VAL A 34 6.81 -12.66 -20.28
C VAL A 34 8.20 -13.03 -19.78
N ALA A 35 8.64 -14.25 -20.06
CA ALA A 35 10.00 -14.70 -19.80
C ALA A 35 10.46 -15.63 -20.93
N PRO A 36 11.45 -15.22 -21.74
CA PRO A 36 12.20 -16.16 -22.55
C PRO A 36 13.15 -16.98 -21.66
N PHE A 37 13.38 -18.23 -22.03
CA PHE A 37 14.34 -19.13 -21.37
C PHE A 37 14.82 -20.18 -22.36
N THR A 38 16.00 -20.75 -22.10
CA THR A 38 16.53 -21.88 -22.88
C THR A 38 16.11 -23.20 -22.23
N ALA A 39 15.69 -24.16 -23.04
CA ALA A 39 15.32 -25.49 -22.57
C ALA A 39 15.57 -26.56 -23.64
N PRO A 40 16.12 -27.73 -23.28
CA PRO A 40 16.16 -28.86 -24.18
C PRO A 40 14.73 -29.35 -24.50
N ARG A 41 14.51 -29.81 -25.74
CA ARG A 41 13.23 -30.35 -26.20
C ARG A 41 13.03 -31.79 -25.72
N ASP A 42 12.84 -31.94 -24.41
CA ASP A 42 12.67 -33.24 -23.76
C ASP A 42 11.32 -33.33 -23.02
N THR A 43 11.10 -34.48 -22.37
CA THR A 43 9.92 -34.69 -21.52
C THR A 43 9.85 -33.68 -20.36
N SER A 44 10.99 -33.19 -19.86
CA SER A 44 11.03 -32.22 -18.77
C SER A 44 10.42 -30.87 -19.16
N LEU A 45 10.59 -30.43 -20.41
CA LEU A 45 9.94 -29.21 -20.91
C LEU A 45 8.42 -29.37 -20.94
N ILE A 46 7.92 -30.51 -21.41
CA ILE A 46 6.49 -30.80 -21.45
C ILE A 46 5.91 -30.94 -20.03
N GLU A 47 6.64 -31.58 -19.11
CA GLU A 47 6.27 -31.61 -17.70
C GLU A 47 6.15 -30.21 -17.11
N ARG A 48 7.10 -29.30 -17.40
CA ARG A 48 7.01 -27.89 -17.01
C ARG A 48 5.78 -27.19 -17.59
N VAL A 49 5.44 -27.43 -18.86
CA VAL A 49 4.21 -26.88 -19.49
C VAL A 49 2.95 -27.37 -18.78
N THR A 50 2.88 -28.65 -18.42
CA THR A 50 1.73 -29.20 -17.69
C THR A 50 1.66 -28.70 -16.25
N ALA A 51 2.80 -28.54 -15.58
CA ALA A 51 2.89 -27.93 -14.26
C ALA A 51 2.43 -26.48 -14.27
N ALA A 52 2.72 -25.73 -15.35
CA ALA A 52 2.24 -24.37 -15.54
C ALA A 52 0.72 -24.30 -15.67
N ALA A 53 0.11 -25.18 -16.46
CA ALA A 53 -1.35 -25.30 -16.54
C ALA A 53 -1.98 -25.66 -15.17
N ALA A 54 -1.37 -26.60 -14.45
CA ALA A 54 -1.80 -26.98 -13.11
C ALA A 54 -1.67 -25.84 -12.07
N ALA A 55 -0.61 -25.02 -12.17
CA ALA A 55 -0.39 -23.86 -11.29
C ALA A 55 -1.49 -22.81 -11.40
N VAL A 56 -2.16 -22.73 -12.56
CA VAL A 56 -3.33 -21.88 -12.79
C VAL A 56 -4.66 -22.65 -12.79
N GLY A 57 -4.66 -23.92 -12.40
CA GLY A 57 -5.84 -24.76 -12.24
C GLY A 57 -6.60 -25.05 -13.54
N VAL A 58 -5.91 -25.05 -14.68
CA VAL A 58 -6.51 -25.33 -15.99
C VAL A 58 -6.30 -26.81 -16.36
N GLU A 59 -7.38 -27.46 -16.79
CA GLU A 59 -7.38 -28.91 -17.10
C GLU A 59 -7.15 -29.22 -18.58
N HIS A 60 -7.42 -28.25 -19.48
CA HIS A 60 -7.33 -28.42 -20.93
C HIS A 60 -6.55 -27.27 -21.55
N VAL A 61 -5.73 -27.59 -22.54
CA VAL A 61 -4.92 -26.63 -23.30
C VAL A 61 -5.15 -26.83 -24.78
N LEU A 62 -4.88 -25.78 -25.54
CA LEU A 62 -4.87 -25.79 -26.99
C LEU A 62 -3.42 -25.93 -27.44
N ILE A 63 -3.19 -26.78 -28.44
CA ILE A 63 -1.88 -27.02 -29.03
C ILE A 63 -1.96 -27.00 -30.56
N CYS A 64 -1.01 -26.32 -31.20
CA CYS A 64 -0.87 -26.28 -32.67
C CYS A 64 0.57 -25.98 -33.07
N ARG A 65 0.94 -26.33 -34.31
CA ARG A 65 2.21 -25.92 -34.93
C ARG A 65 2.14 -24.45 -35.37
N THR A 66 3.22 -23.68 -35.31
CA THR A 66 3.17 -22.23 -35.60
C THR A 66 3.65 -21.84 -36.99
N ARG A 67 4.31 -22.74 -37.72
CA ARG A 67 4.81 -22.45 -39.07
C ARG A 67 3.67 -22.26 -40.09
N PRO A 68 3.84 -21.37 -41.09
CA PRO A 68 2.80 -21.08 -42.08
C PRO A 68 2.31 -22.29 -42.88
N GLU A 69 3.17 -23.29 -43.10
CA GLU A 69 2.81 -24.54 -43.79
C GLU A 69 1.70 -25.34 -43.09
N TYR A 70 1.53 -25.16 -41.77
CA TYR A 70 0.50 -25.83 -40.97
C TYR A 70 -0.74 -24.96 -40.71
N ALA A 71 -0.86 -23.82 -41.39
CA ALA A 71 -1.90 -22.81 -41.14
C ALA A 71 -3.35 -23.36 -41.20
N TYR A 72 -3.59 -24.38 -42.03
CA TYR A 72 -4.91 -24.98 -42.25
C TYR A 72 -5.18 -26.23 -41.40
N GLU A 73 -4.27 -26.58 -40.50
CA GLU A 73 -4.49 -27.69 -39.56
C GLU A 73 -5.44 -27.29 -38.43
N PRO A 74 -6.27 -28.20 -37.93
CA PRO A 74 -7.12 -27.93 -36.79
C PRO A 74 -6.29 -27.75 -35.51
N VAL A 75 -6.66 -26.78 -34.69
CA VAL A 75 -6.13 -26.65 -33.32
C VAL A 75 -6.60 -27.85 -32.50
N THR A 76 -5.67 -28.53 -31.84
CA THR A 76 -6.01 -29.68 -31.00
C THR A 76 -6.24 -29.21 -29.57
N GLN A 77 -7.42 -29.50 -29.01
CA GLN A 77 -7.67 -29.35 -27.57
C GLN A 77 -7.34 -30.67 -26.88
N VAL A 78 -6.45 -30.62 -25.89
CA VAL A 78 -6.06 -31.80 -25.11
C VAL A 78 -6.10 -31.52 -23.63
N ARG A 79 -6.21 -32.59 -22.83
CA ARG A 79 -5.97 -32.50 -21.40
C ARG A 79 -4.55 -32.03 -21.14
N ALA A 80 -4.37 -31.16 -20.16
CA ALA A 80 -3.08 -30.65 -19.68
C ALA A 80 -2.29 -31.73 -18.92
N ALA A 81 -1.96 -32.82 -19.60
CA ALA A 81 -1.23 -33.97 -19.08
C ALA A 81 -0.07 -34.31 -20.01
N THR A 82 1.07 -34.71 -19.44
CA THR A 82 2.32 -34.94 -20.19
C THR A 82 2.12 -35.94 -21.32
N ALA A 83 1.44 -37.06 -21.03
CA ALA A 83 1.15 -38.10 -22.00
C ALA A 83 0.28 -37.61 -23.17
N SER A 84 -0.69 -36.73 -22.90
CA SER A 84 -1.58 -36.17 -23.93
C SER A 84 -0.82 -35.23 -24.87
N LEU A 85 0.01 -34.34 -24.33
CA LEU A 85 0.84 -33.45 -25.15
C LEU A 85 1.88 -34.20 -25.96
N ILE A 86 2.58 -35.17 -25.35
CA ILE A 86 3.54 -36.02 -26.07
C ILE A 86 2.85 -36.82 -27.17
N GLY A 87 1.64 -37.34 -26.93
CA GLY A 87 0.87 -38.06 -27.93
C GLY A 87 0.58 -37.22 -29.17
N VAL A 88 0.18 -35.95 -28.98
CA VAL A 88 -0.02 -35.01 -30.09
C VAL A 88 1.30 -34.68 -30.79
N ILE A 89 2.35 -34.35 -30.04
CA ILE A 89 3.65 -33.97 -30.63
C ILE A 89 4.22 -35.10 -31.47
N ARG A 90 4.16 -36.36 -30.98
CA ARG A 90 4.60 -37.54 -31.73
C ARG A 90 3.77 -37.81 -32.97
N SER A 91 2.52 -37.38 -33.01
CA SER A 91 1.67 -37.54 -34.21
C SER A 91 2.09 -36.63 -35.37
N TRP A 92 2.90 -35.60 -35.11
CA TRP A 92 3.39 -34.67 -36.14
C TRP A 92 4.62 -35.18 -36.89
N GLY A 93 5.22 -36.30 -36.46
CA GLY A 93 6.43 -36.89 -37.04
C GLY A 93 7.69 -36.61 -36.22
N ASP A 94 8.83 -37.04 -36.76
CA ASP A 94 10.13 -36.98 -36.07
C ASP A 94 10.89 -35.65 -36.32
N GLU A 95 10.44 -34.83 -37.26
CA GLU A 95 11.06 -33.54 -37.55
C GLU A 95 10.73 -32.49 -36.47
N PRO A 96 11.75 -31.84 -35.87
CA PRO A 96 11.52 -30.76 -34.92
C PRO A 96 10.80 -29.58 -35.56
N THR A 97 9.66 -29.18 -34.99
CA THR A 97 8.85 -28.06 -35.46
C THR A 97 8.52 -27.08 -34.33
N ASP A 98 8.19 -25.84 -34.70
CA ASP A 98 7.75 -24.79 -33.79
C ASP A 98 6.28 -25.01 -33.42
N PHE A 99 5.95 -24.92 -32.14
CA PHE A 99 4.58 -25.12 -31.69
C PHE A 99 4.21 -24.24 -30.49
N LEU A 100 2.92 -23.99 -30.39
CA LEU A 100 2.30 -23.16 -29.38
C LEU A 100 1.43 -24.04 -28.48
N VAL A 101 1.55 -23.85 -27.17
CA VAL A 101 0.60 -24.36 -26.18
C VAL A 101 -0.04 -23.18 -25.47
N CYS A 102 -1.36 -23.03 -25.51
CA CYS A 102 -2.05 -21.92 -24.85
C CYS A 102 -3.28 -22.34 -24.05
N LEU A 103 -3.68 -21.49 -23.10
CA LEU A 103 -4.93 -21.66 -22.36
C LEU A 103 -6.13 -21.34 -23.26
N GLU A 104 -7.28 -21.93 -22.97
CA GLU A 104 -8.51 -21.80 -23.77
C GLU A 104 -9.03 -20.36 -23.91
N ASP A 105 -8.78 -19.51 -22.90
CA ASP A 105 -9.19 -18.10 -22.90
C ASP A 105 -8.10 -17.15 -23.42
N PHE A 106 -7.01 -17.71 -23.98
CA PHE A 106 -5.83 -17.01 -24.49
C PHE A 106 -5.14 -16.10 -23.47
N SER A 107 -5.33 -16.35 -22.17
CA SER A 107 -4.72 -15.55 -21.11
C SER A 107 -3.24 -15.89 -20.85
N ALA A 108 -2.79 -17.08 -21.25
CA ALA A 108 -1.39 -17.50 -21.20
C ALA A 108 -1.05 -18.44 -22.36
N ALA A 109 0.22 -18.45 -22.73
CA ALA A 109 0.78 -19.35 -23.73
C ALA A 109 2.29 -19.60 -23.52
N VAL A 110 2.77 -20.70 -24.09
CA VAL A 110 4.18 -21.04 -24.23
C VAL A 110 4.44 -21.34 -25.70
N LEU A 111 5.42 -20.65 -26.26
CA LEU A 111 5.91 -20.85 -27.61
C LEU A 111 7.23 -21.60 -27.54
N ILE A 112 7.26 -22.80 -28.12
CA ILE A 112 8.42 -23.70 -28.12
C ILE A 112 8.94 -23.75 -29.54
N THR A 113 10.16 -23.25 -29.73
CA THR A 113 10.81 -23.24 -31.05
C THR A 113 11.46 -24.59 -31.35
N ALA A 114 11.80 -24.83 -32.62
CA ALA A 114 12.57 -25.98 -33.09
C ALA A 114 13.93 -26.09 -32.40
N GLU A 115 14.48 -24.96 -31.95
CA GLU A 115 15.74 -24.84 -31.23
C GLU A 115 15.54 -24.84 -29.69
N GLU A 116 16.53 -24.34 -28.93
CA GLU A 116 16.45 -24.27 -27.46
C GLU A 116 15.59 -23.10 -26.94
N LEU A 117 15.21 -22.15 -27.79
CA LEU A 117 14.45 -20.97 -27.39
C LEU A 117 13.01 -21.36 -27.03
N THR A 118 12.59 -21.00 -25.82
CA THR A 118 11.20 -21.08 -25.40
C THR A 118 10.76 -19.75 -24.80
N VAL A 119 9.56 -19.30 -25.13
CA VAL A 119 9.00 -18.05 -24.60
C VAL A 119 7.69 -18.35 -23.88
N ALA A 120 7.61 -17.95 -22.61
CA ALA A 120 6.38 -18.06 -21.83
C ALA A 120 5.76 -16.68 -21.60
N ALA A 121 4.44 -16.58 -21.75
CA ALA A 121 3.68 -15.36 -21.51
C ALA A 121 2.35 -15.65 -20.79
N GLY A 122 2.04 -14.91 -19.72
CA GLY A 122 0.77 -15.09 -19.00
C GLY A 122 0.73 -14.51 -17.59
N PRO A 123 -0.15 -15.03 -16.72
CA PRO A 123 -0.12 -14.75 -15.29
C PRO A 123 1.22 -15.12 -14.65
N ALA A 124 1.62 -14.40 -13.60
CA ALA A 124 2.90 -14.65 -12.92
C ALA A 124 3.05 -16.10 -12.43
N ASP A 125 1.98 -16.69 -11.88
CA ASP A 125 2.01 -18.08 -11.39
C ASP A 125 2.23 -19.10 -12.52
N TYR A 126 1.70 -18.83 -13.72
CA TYR A 126 1.91 -19.66 -14.91
C TYR A 126 3.37 -19.61 -15.37
N VAL A 127 3.92 -18.40 -15.50
CA VAL A 127 5.30 -18.21 -15.95
C VAL A 127 6.30 -18.72 -14.91
N ALA A 128 6.05 -18.48 -13.62
CA ALA A 128 6.91 -18.94 -12.55
C ALA A 128 7.01 -20.48 -12.46
N ALA A 129 5.99 -21.21 -12.88
CA ALA A 129 6.04 -22.67 -12.97
C ALA A 129 6.98 -23.18 -14.08
N LEU A 130 7.28 -22.35 -15.09
CA LEU A 130 8.14 -22.70 -16.23
C LEU A 130 9.60 -22.32 -15.97
N VAL A 131 9.82 -21.12 -15.44
CA VAL A 131 11.16 -20.52 -15.30
C VAL A 131 11.65 -20.41 -13.86
N GLY A 132 10.84 -20.80 -12.88
CA GLY A 132 11.12 -20.70 -11.45
C GLY A 132 10.48 -19.47 -10.77
N PRO A 133 10.50 -19.44 -9.42
CA PRO A 133 9.73 -18.47 -8.63
C PRO A 133 10.20 -17.01 -8.78
N ASP A 134 11.47 -16.79 -9.12
CA ASP A 134 12.00 -15.47 -9.47
C ASP A 134 12.12 -15.33 -10.99
N ILE A 135 10.99 -15.00 -11.62
CA ILE A 135 10.86 -14.76 -13.07
C ILE A 135 11.92 -13.77 -13.56
N GLY A 136 12.21 -12.77 -12.75
CA GLY A 136 13.11 -11.73 -13.19
C GLY A 136 14.58 -12.10 -13.08
N ARG A 137 14.94 -13.01 -12.16
CA ARG A 137 16.27 -13.65 -12.14
C ARG A 137 16.40 -14.55 -13.36
N ALA A 138 15.39 -15.34 -13.68
CA ALA A 138 15.39 -16.15 -14.91
C ALA A 138 15.58 -15.32 -16.18
N ARG A 139 14.97 -14.12 -16.28
CA ARG A 139 15.20 -13.19 -17.40
C ARG A 139 16.62 -12.63 -17.45
N ALA A 140 17.23 -12.36 -16.28
CA ALA A 140 18.61 -11.90 -16.22
C ALA A 140 19.58 -13.03 -16.60
N ASP A 141 19.35 -14.23 -16.09
CA ASP A 141 20.12 -15.43 -16.41
C ASP A 141 20.02 -15.78 -17.90
N PHE A 142 18.84 -15.62 -18.51
CA PHE A 142 18.65 -15.77 -19.96
C PHE A 142 19.45 -14.73 -20.76
N ALA A 143 19.37 -13.44 -20.39
CA ALA A 143 20.14 -12.39 -21.06
C ALA A 143 21.65 -12.59 -20.92
N ALA A 144 22.12 -13.02 -19.75
CA ALA A 144 23.52 -13.38 -19.54
C ALA A 144 23.93 -14.57 -20.43
N ALA A 145 23.14 -15.64 -20.47
CA ALA A 145 23.41 -16.80 -21.31
C ALA A 145 23.41 -16.46 -22.81
N ALA A 146 22.48 -15.61 -23.27
CA ALA A 146 22.44 -15.12 -24.65
C ALA A 146 23.73 -14.35 -25.01
N HIS A 147 24.19 -13.49 -24.10
CA HIS A 147 25.43 -12.74 -24.26
C HIS A 147 26.68 -13.63 -24.23
N ASP A 148 26.73 -14.59 -23.32
CA ASP A 148 27.87 -15.51 -23.19
C ASP A 148 28.01 -16.43 -24.42
N ARG A 149 26.87 -16.85 -25.00
CA ARG A 149 26.85 -17.72 -26.20
C ARG A 149 27.01 -16.97 -27.52
N GLN A 150 26.82 -15.64 -27.53
CA GLN A 150 26.78 -14.81 -28.75
C GLN A 150 25.79 -15.35 -29.81
N ASP A 151 24.69 -15.93 -29.33
CA ASP A 151 23.65 -16.51 -30.17
C ASP A 151 22.70 -15.38 -30.65
N PRO A 152 22.59 -15.13 -31.97
CA PRO A 152 21.82 -14.01 -32.50
C PRO A 152 20.33 -14.09 -32.14
N ASP A 153 19.74 -15.28 -32.17
CA ASP A 153 18.31 -15.49 -31.94
C ASP A 153 17.98 -15.30 -30.45
N LEU A 154 18.87 -15.75 -29.56
CA LEU A 154 18.72 -15.51 -28.12
C LEU A 154 18.93 -14.03 -27.75
N LEU A 155 19.85 -13.34 -28.41
CA LEU A 155 20.10 -11.91 -28.23
C LEU A 155 18.92 -11.07 -28.71
N GLU A 156 18.37 -11.38 -29.88
CA GLU A 156 17.17 -10.74 -30.42
C GLU A 156 15.97 -10.95 -29.49
N ALA A 157 15.75 -12.19 -29.02
CA ALA A 157 14.70 -12.48 -28.05
C ALA A 157 14.90 -11.73 -26.72
N ALA A 158 16.15 -11.62 -26.24
CA ALA A 158 16.47 -10.87 -25.03
C ALA A 158 16.11 -9.38 -25.15
N ASP A 159 16.41 -8.76 -26.30
CA ASP A 159 16.07 -7.36 -26.59
C ASP A 159 14.55 -7.18 -26.78
N LEU A 160 13.93 -8.01 -27.61
CA LEU A 160 12.48 -7.98 -27.92
C LEU A 160 11.63 -8.07 -26.64
N TYR A 161 11.99 -8.98 -25.74
CA TYR A 161 11.27 -9.16 -24.47
C TYR A 161 11.85 -8.31 -23.33
N GLY A 162 12.80 -7.40 -23.61
CA GLY A 162 13.33 -6.41 -22.68
C GLY A 162 14.01 -6.99 -21.44
N CYS A 163 14.75 -8.09 -21.61
CA CYS A 163 15.49 -8.73 -20.53
C CYS A 163 16.63 -7.80 -20.05
N PRO A 164 16.89 -7.74 -18.74
CA PRO A 164 17.92 -6.84 -18.22
C PRO A 164 19.30 -7.32 -18.69
N VAL A 165 19.97 -6.51 -19.50
CA VAL A 165 21.37 -6.72 -19.89
C VAL A 165 22.26 -6.51 -18.65
N PRO A 166 23.33 -7.31 -18.43
CA PRO A 166 24.33 -7.03 -17.42
C PRO A 166 24.82 -5.57 -17.54
N ASP A 167 24.79 -4.82 -16.43
CA ASP A 167 25.06 -3.37 -16.45
C ASP A 167 26.39 -3.04 -17.13
N ASP A 168 26.38 -2.10 -18.08
CA ASP A 168 27.57 -1.34 -18.46
C ASP A 168 27.86 -0.29 -17.36
N PRO A 169 28.93 -0.44 -16.57
CA PRO A 169 29.25 0.46 -15.46
C PRO A 169 29.49 1.93 -15.91
N ALA A 170 29.62 2.21 -17.22
CA ALA A 170 29.93 3.53 -17.76
C ALA A 170 28.71 4.44 -18.05
N ALA A 171 27.46 3.96 -17.97
CA ALA A 171 26.31 4.74 -18.43
C ALA A 171 25.96 5.94 -17.48
N PRO A 172 26.03 7.20 -17.94
CA PRO A 172 25.98 8.38 -17.07
C PRO A 172 24.66 8.53 -16.29
N SER A 173 24.76 8.82 -14.99
CA SER A 173 23.60 8.90 -14.09
C SER A 173 22.88 10.26 -14.17
N ARG A 174 21.73 10.31 -14.86
CA ARG A 174 20.83 11.48 -14.78
C ARG A 174 19.86 11.35 -13.60
N ARG A 175 20.38 11.28 -12.37
CA ARG A 175 19.56 11.30 -11.13
C ARG A 175 19.02 12.72 -10.90
N SER A 176 17.73 12.86 -10.56
CA SER A 176 17.20 14.18 -10.20
C SER A 176 17.70 14.64 -8.85
N LEU A 177 17.61 15.96 -8.59
CA LEU A 177 17.97 16.53 -7.30
C LEU A 177 17.24 15.83 -6.12
N ALA A 178 15.95 15.54 -6.26
CA ALA A 178 15.17 14.82 -5.26
C ALA A 178 15.70 13.40 -5.01
N ASP A 179 16.07 12.68 -6.08
CA ASP A 179 16.64 11.33 -5.97
C ASP A 179 18.04 11.37 -5.33
N ARG A 180 18.84 12.41 -5.61
CA ARG A 180 20.15 12.64 -4.99
C ARG A 180 20.04 12.96 -3.50
N ILE A 181 19.12 13.85 -3.11
CA ILE A 181 18.86 14.19 -1.70
C ILE A 181 18.35 12.95 -0.96
N THR A 182 17.46 12.16 -1.58
CA THR A 182 16.95 10.93 -0.98
C THR A 182 18.06 9.88 -0.84
N GLY A 183 18.90 9.71 -1.87
CA GLY A 183 20.08 8.84 -1.84
C GLY A 183 21.09 9.25 -0.77
N ARG A 184 21.39 10.55 -0.65
CA ARG A 184 22.26 11.08 0.42
C ARG A 184 21.66 10.85 1.81
N ASN A 185 20.38 11.15 1.98
CA ASN A 185 19.64 10.85 3.20
C ASN A 185 19.51 9.35 3.49
N ARG A 186 19.72 8.45 2.52
CA ARG A 186 19.83 7.01 2.76
C ARG A 186 21.26 6.68 3.18
N ALA A 187 22.25 7.14 2.43
CA ALA A 187 23.67 6.97 2.74
C ALA A 187 24.05 7.49 4.14
N ASP A 188 23.55 8.65 4.58
CA ASP A 188 23.79 9.18 5.93
C ASP A 188 23.14 8.32 7.02
N ARG A 189 22.09 7.61 6.66
CA ARG A 189 21.19 6.87 7.54
C ARG A 189 21.56 5.38 7.59
N ASP A 190 22.25 4.89 6.55
CA ASP A 190 22.84 3.56 6.33
C ASP A 190 24.38 3.58 6.50
N GLY A 191 24.95 4.77 6.72
CA GLY A 191 26.39 4.99 6.94
C GLY A 191 26.90 4.39 8.24
N PRO A 192 28.21 4.48 8.51
CA PRO A 192 28.82 3.80 9.63
C PRO A 192 28.15 4.19 10.96
N PRO A 193 27.95 3.23 11.88
CA PRO A 193 27.13 3.40 13.08
C PRO A 193 27.55 4.58 13.97
N ARG A 194 28.81 5.03 13.88
CA ARG A 194 29.34 6.20 14.60
C ARG A 194 28.76 7.53 14.08
N ALA A 195 28.62 7.70 12.77
CA ALA A 195 28.12 8.95 12.17
C ALA A 195 26.62 9.16 12.45
N ALA A 196 25.85 8.07 12.52
CA ALA A 196 24.41 8.13 12.79
C ALA A 196 24.05 8.07 14.29
N ALA A 197 25.00 7.80 15.19
CA ALA A 197 24.73 7.64 16.63
C ALA A 197 24.30 8.96 17.31
N GLY A 198 25.02 10.06 17.07
CA GLY A 198 24.74 11.37 17.68
C GLY A 198 23.33 11.90 17.36
N PRO A 199 22.92 11.98 16.07
CA PRO A 199 21.58 12.43 15.70
C PRO A 199 20.44 11.54 16.24
N ARG A 200 20.70 10.24 16.46
CA ARG A 200 19.73 9.32 17.07
C ARG A 200 19.64 9.55 18.58
N ALA A 201 20.78 9.73 19.24
CA ALA A 201 20.85 10.08 20.66
C ALA A 201 20.08 11.35 20.96
N LEU A 202 20.36 12.40 20.19
CA LEU A 202 19.70 13.70 20.31
C LEU A 202 18.20 13.58 20.12
N ARG A 203 17.75 12.82 19.11
CA ARG A 203 16.31 12.60 18.89
C ARG A 203 15.65 11.86 20.05
N GLY A 204 16.31 10.85 20.60
CA GLY A 204 15.82 10.10 21.76
C GLY A 204 15.73 10.96 23.01
N ALA A 205 16.81 11.66 23.34
CA ALA A 205 16.88 12.58 24.47
C ALA A 205 15.86 13.72 24.32
N TRP A 206 15.76 14.33 23.13
CA TRP A 206 14.75 15.33 22.81
C TRP A 206 13.34 14.80 23.00
N GLY A 207 13.05 13.60 22.49
CA GLY A 207 11.74 12.97 22.66
C GLY A 207 11.35 12.83 24.13
N TRP A 208 12.25 12.30 24.97
CA TRP A 208 11.98 12.19 26.42
C TRP A 208 11.91 13.54 27.12
N ALA A 209 12.74 14.51 26.74
CA ALA A 209 12.64 15.88 27.25
C ALA A 209 11.26 16.48 26.95
N MET A 210 10.72 16.27 25.74
CA MET A 210 9.37 16.73 25.38
C MET A 210 8.27 15.99 26.17
N VAL A 211 8.45 14.71 26.50
CA VAL A 211 7.54 14.00 27.42
C VAL A 211 7.56 14.66 28.80
N VAL A 212 8.74 14.97 29.34
CA VAL A 212 8.87 15.66 30.63
C VAL A 212 8.20 17.03 30.57
N VAL A 213 8.42 17.81 29.50
CA VAL A 213 7.74 19.11 29.30
C VAL A 213 6.23 18.95 29.32
N LEU A 214 5.65 17.94 28.65
CA LEU A 214 4.20 17.71 28.69
C LEU A 214 3.69 17.36 30.10
N VAL A 215 4.41 16.51 30.82
CA VAL A 215 4.06 16.11 32.19
C VAL A 215 4.10 17.31 33.13
N VAL A 216 5.12 18.16 33.00
CA VAL A 216 5.26 19.37 33.83
C VAL A 216 4.25 20.43 33.42
N ALA A 217 3.91 20.57 32.14
CA ALA A 217 2.94 21.56 31.66
C ALA A 217 1.50 21.23 32.10
N ALA A 218 1.15 19.94 32.22
CA ALA A 218 -0.20 19.47 32.58
C ALA A 218 -0.81 20.12 33.84
N PRO A 219 -0.12 20.25 34.99
CA PRO A 219 -0.67 20.93 36.17
C PRO A 219 -0.84 22.45 36.00
N PHE A 220 -0.14 23.09 35.05
CA PHE A 220 -0.27 24.54 34.80
C PHE A 220 -1.37 24.87 33.79
N VAL A 221 -1.76 23.92 32.94
CA VAL A 221 -2.73 24.12 31.87
C VAL A 221 -3.70 22.92 31.86
N PRO A 222 -4.88 23.05 32.51
CA PRO A 222 -5.82 21.94 32.74
C PRO A 222 -6.27 21.18 31.48
N GLY A 223 -6.28 21.82 30.30
CA GLY A 223 -6.67 21.18 29.04
C GLY A 223 -5.59 20.28 28.41
N ILE A 224 -4.32 20.35 28.83
CA ILE A 224 -3.22 19.55 28.23
C ILE A 224 -3.46 18.03 28.31
N PRO A 225 -3.91 17.44 29.43
CA PRO A 225 -4.24 16.02 29.49
C PRO A 225 -5.27 15.58 28.44
N GLY A 226 -6.30 16.40 28.22
CA GLY A 226 -7.31 16.17 27.19
C GLY A 226 -6.72 16.23 25.79
N THR A 227 -5.92 17.25 25.49
CA THR A 227 -5.21 17.38 24.20
C THR A 227 -4.30 16.19 23.92
N VAL A 228 -3.60 15.68 24.94
CA VAL A 228 -2.77 14.47 24.82
C VAL A 228 -3.63 13.24 24.52
N ALA A 229 -4.78 13.09 25.18
CA ALA A 229 -5.70 11.98 24.93
C ALA A 229 -6.23 11.98 23.48
N VAL A 230 -6.63 13.15 22.96
CA VAL A 230 -7.04 13.30 21.56
C VAL A 230 -5.88 12.98 20.60
N ALA A 231 -4.66 13.46 20.89
CA ALA A 231 -3.50 13.13 20.07
C ALA A 231 -3.21 11.63 20.03
N VAL A 232 -3.37 10.92 21.15
CA VAL A 232 -3.25 9.45 21.20
C VAL A 232 -4.34 8.78 20.37
N LEU A 233 -5.59 9.26 20.43
CA LEU A 233 -6.68 8.76 19.59
C LEU A 233 -6.41 8.99 18.10
N THR A 234 -5.88 10.16 17.72
CA THR A 234 -5.45 10.47 16.35
C THR A 234 -4.36 9.51 15.88
N VAL A 235 -3.34 9.27 16.69
CA VAL A 235 -2.29 8.28 16.39
C VAL A 235 -2.88 6.88 16.25
N TRP A 236 -3.83 6.51 17.10
CA TRP A 236 -4.50 5.20 17.07
C TRP A 236 -5.36 5.02 15.82
N LEU A 237 -6.16 6.01 15.42
CA LEU A 237 -6.91 6.01 14.16
C LEU A 237 -5.97 5.81 12.96
N LEU A 238 -4.87 6.56 12.91
CA LEU A 238 -3.92 6.46 11.81
C LEU A 238 -3.21 5.10 11.82
N ALA A 239 -2.96 4.53 13.00
CA ALA A 239 -2.41 3.19 13.13
C ALA A 239 -3.38 2.11 12.60
N GLN A 240 -4.68 2.22 12.90
CA GLN A 240 -5.70 1.31 12.35
C GLN A 240 -5.80 1.41 10.84
N LEU A 241 -5.88 2.62 10.28
CA LEU A 241 -5.90 2.82 8.83
C LEU A 241 -4.61 2.28 8.17
N ALA A 242 -3.44 2.58 8.74
CA ALA A 242 -2.16 2.09 8.24
C ALA A 242 -1.98 0.57 8.37
N TRP A 243 -2.68 -0.07 9.32
CA TRP A 243 -2.73 -1.51 9.48
C TRP A 243 -3.61 -2.16 8.42
N LEU A 244 -4.81 -1.62 8.18
CA LEU A 244 -5.76 -2.13 7.18
C LEU A 244 -5.27 -1.88 5.74
N ALA A 245 -4.57 -0.78 5.48
CA ALA A 245 -3.94 -0.45 4.21
C ALA A 245 -2.71 -1.32 3.91
N ARG A 246 -2.92 -2.64 3.74
CA ARG A 246 -1.85 -3.64 3.61
C ARG A 246 -0.90 -3.38 2.45
N SER A 247 -1.36 -2.77 1.37
CA SER A 247 -0.56 -2.40 0.20
C SER A 247 0.23 -1.10 0.34
N ARG A 248 0.16 -0.39 1.49
CA ARG A 248 0.75 0.96 1.63
C ARG A 248 2.25 1.01 1.33
N THR A 249 2.65 2.10 0.69
CA THR A 249 4.04 2.47 0.44
C THR A 249 4.49 3.62 1.35
N LEU A 250 3.55 4.37 1.93
CA LEU A 250 3.85 5.39 2.93
C LEU A 250 4.31 4.78 4.26
N SER A 251 5.34 5.38 4.86
CA SER A 251 5.77 5.06 6.22
C SER A 251 4.86 5.71 7.27
N PHE A 252 4.68 5.09 8.43
CA PHE A 252 3.90 5.66 9.53
C PHE A 252 4.39 7.05 9.97
N ALA A 253 5.71 7.24 10.07
CA ALA A 253 6.31 8.56 10.31
C ALA A 253 5.91 9.64 9.28
N ALA A 254 5.64 9.25 8.03
CA ALA A 254 5.18 10.20 7.02
C ALA A 254 3.71 10.59 7.25
N LEU A 255 2.88 9.65 7.73
CA LEU A 255 1.49 9.93 8.09
C LEU A 255 1.41 10.93 9.24
N LEU A 256 2.20 10.75 10.31
CA LEU A 256 2.20 11.69 11.43
C LEU A 256 2.72 13.08 11.06
N ARG A 257 3.70 13.17 10.15
CA ARG A 257 4.14 14.46 9.60
C ARG A 257 3.09 15.12 8.72
N LEU A 258 2.33 14.35 7.94
CA LEU A 258 1.20 14.87 7.18
C LEU A 258 0.07 15.33 8.10
N ALA A 259 -0.17 14.62 9.22
CA ALA A 259 -1.08 15.08 10.25
C ALA A 259 -0.61 16.39 10.90
N LEU A 260 0.68 16.53 11.21
CA LEU A 260 1.20 17.80 11.70
C LEU A 260 1.05 18.92 10.66
N LEU A 261 1.27 18.64 9.37
CA LEU A 261 1.01 19.62 8.31
C LEU A 261 -0.48 19.97 8.19
N GLY A 262 -1.38 18.99 8.37
CA GLY A 262 -2.82 19.21 8.43
C GLY A 262 -3.25 20.11 9.60
N ALA A 263 -2.65 19.88 10.77
CA ALA A 263 -2.83 20.76 11.94
C ALA A 263 -2.35 22.19 11.66
N LEU A 264 -1.17 22.33 11.03
CA LEU A 264 -0.64 23.64 10.66
C LEU A 264 -1.48 24.36 9.59
N THR A 265 -2.23 23.63 8.76
CA THR A 265 -3.09 24.26 7.76
C THR A 265 -4.34 24.93 8.35
N THR A 266 -4.73 24.62 9.59
CA THR A 266 -5.90 25.26 10.23
C THR A 266 -5.78 26.79 10.25
N TRP A 267 -4.58 27.34 10.51
CA TRP A 267 -4.35 28.79 10.51
C TRP A 267 -4.52 29.45 9.13
N PRO A 268 -3.83 29.01 8.06
CA PRO A 268 -4.11 29.51 6.71
C PRO A 268 -5.57 29.37 6.28
N VAL A 269 -6.27 28.31 6.69
CA VAL A 269 -7.69 28.10 6.37
C VAL A 269 -8.56 29.16 7.02
N ALA A 270 -8.35 29.46 8.31
CA ALA A 270 -9.04 30.54 9.01
C ALA A 270 -8.90 31.90 8.30
N LEU A 271 -7.70 32.21 7.78
CA LEU A 271 -7.47 33.45 7.03
C LEU A 271 -8.23 33.47 5.70
N VAL A 272 -8.33 32.33 5.01
CA VAL A 272 -9.11 32.21 3.77
C VAL A 272 -10.60 32.36 4.08
N GLU A 273 -11.11 31.75 5.13
CA GLU A 273 -12.51 31.91 5.55
C GLU A 273 -12.84 33.37 5.83
N LEU A 274 -12.01 34.07 6.60
CA LEU A 274 -12.17 35.50 6.85
C LEU A 274 -12.17 36.31 5.55
N ALA A 275 -11.25 36.02 4.64
CA ALA A 275 -11.18 36.70 3.35
C ALA A 275 -12.45 36.45 2.51
N VAL A 276 -12.92 35.21 2.44
CA VAL A 276 -14.13 34.85 1.68
C VAL A 276 -15.38 35.47 2.32
N ALA A 277 -15.52 35.40 3.65
CA ALA A 277 -16.61 36.02 4.40
C ALA A 277 -16.66 37.54 4.18
N SER A 278 -15.51 38.20 4.26
CA SER A 278 -15.40 39.64 3.98
C SER A 278 -15.78 40.00 2.54
N ALA A 279 -15.42 39.15 1.56
CA ALA A 279 -15.74 39.37 0.15
C ALA A 279 -17.24 39.26 -0.14
N VAL A 280 -17.95 38.39 0.59
CA VAL A 280 -19.42 38.26 0.50
C VAL A 280 -20.17 39.14 1.51
N ARG A 281 -19.45 39.95 2.30
CA ARG A 281 -19.99 40.86 3.33
C ARG A 281 -20.84 40.14 4.38
N LEU A 282 -20.49 38.90 4.71
CA LEU A 282 -21.05 38.18 5.84
C LEU A 282 -20.09 38.30 7.02
N ASP A 283 -20.66 38.44 8.23
CA ASP A 283 -19.90 38.26 9.45
C ASP A 283 -19.40 36.79 9.47
N PRO A 284 -18.10 36.52 9.61
CA PRO A 284 -17.60 35.17 9.77
C PRO A 284 -18.32 34.39 10.87
N GLY A 285 -18.78 35.05 11.95
CA GLY A 285 -19.52 34.46 13.05
C GLY A 285 -21.01 34.19 12.78
N ASP A 286 -21.53 34.58 11.62
CA ASP A 286 -22.91 34.30 11.20
C ASP A 286 -23.10 32.77 11.02
N PRO A 287 -24.15 32.15 11.62
CA PRO A 287 -24.50 30.75 11.40
C PRO A 287 -24.53 30.32 9.92
N LEU A 288 -24.94 31.21 9.00
CA LEU A 288 -24.96 30.93 7.58
C LEU A 288 -23.56 30.91 6.96
N ALA A 289 -22.66 31.81 7.39
CA ALA A 289 -21.27 31.78 6.96
C ALA A 289 -20.57 30.52 7.48
N TYR A 290 -20.84 30.16 8.73
CA TYR A 290 -20.34 28.93 9.35
C TYR A 290 -20.74 27.64 8.60
N VAL A 291 -21.99 27.53 8.16
CA VAL A 291 -22.48 26.31 7.50
C VAL A 291 -22.17 26.29 6.00
N TYR A 292 -22.41 27.40 5.30
CA TYR A 292 -22.41 27.40 3.82
C TYR A 292 -21.13 27.98 3.20
N LEU A 293 -20.31 28.69 3.96
CA LEU A 293 -19.04 29.27 3.47
C LEU A 293 -17.83 28.54 4.05
N ALA A 294 -17.79 28.31 5.36
CA ALA A 294 -16.65 27.63 5.99
C ALA A 294 -16.51 26.19 5.49
N VAL A 295 -17.59 25.39 5.48
CA VAL A 295 -17.52 23.97 5.08
C VAL A 295 -16.88 23.76 3.70
N PRO A 296 -17.30 24.42 2.60
CA PRO A 296 -16.63 24.27 1.31
C PRO A 296 -15.16 24.70 1.33
N VAL A 297 -14.83 25.78 2.04
CA VAL A 297 -13.45 26.28 2.16
C VAL A 297 -12.58 25.27 2.89
N GLU A 298 -13.03 24.75 4.03
CA GLU A 298 -12.30 23.76 4.79
C GLU A 298 -12.11 22.44 4.02
N GLU A 299 -13.19 21.90 3.45
CA GLU A 299 -13.13 20.63 2.71
C GLU A 299 -12.17 20.72 1.52
N ALA A 300 -12.10 21.87 0.85
CA ALA A 300 -11.09 22.10 -0.19
C ALA A 300 -9.68 22.25 0.39
N ALA A 301 -9.53 23.04 1.45
CA ALA A 301 -8.23 23.42 1.96
C ALA A 301 -7.53 22.32 2.78
N LYS A 302 -8.28 21.32 3.29
CA LYS A 302 -7.73 20.09 3.89
C LYS A 302 -6.81 19.32 2.93
N PHE A 303 -6.93 19.54 1.61
CA PHE A 303 -6.03 18.95 0.59
C PHE A 303 -4.76 19.76 0.33
N THR A 304 -4.61 20.95 0.91
CA THR A 304 -3.43 21.82 0.72
C THR A 304 -2.11 21.10 1.03
N PRO A 305 -1.94 20.35 2.15
CA PRO A 305 -0.70 19.63 2.41
C PRO A 305 -0.39 18.58 1.34
N LEU A 306 -1.43 17.94 0.78
CA LEU A 306 -1.28 16.94 -0.27
C LEU A 306 -0.89 17.59 -1.61
N LEU A 307 -1.43 18.77 -1.92
CA LEU A 307 -1.06 19.57 -3.09
C LEU A 307 0.40 20.05 -2.99
N LEU A 308 0.81 20.56 -1.83
CA LEU A 308 2.20 20.93 -1.57
C LEU A 308 3.14 19.71 -1.69
N PHE A 309 2.73 18.58 -1.13
CA PHE A 309 3.47 17.33 -1.27
C PHE A 309 3.57 16.88 -2.74
N TRP A 310 2.52 17.09 -3.54
CA TRP A 310 2.55 16.82 -4.98
C TRP A 310 3.53 17.71 -5.73
N LEU A 311 3.59 19.00 -5.40
CA LEU A 311 4.53 19.94 -6.03
C LEU A 311 5.99 19.56 -5.71
N VAL A 312 6.29 19.26 -4.45
CA VAL A 312 7.68 19.02 -3.99
C VAL A 312 8.13 17.57 -4.23
N ALA A 313 7.22 16.60 -4.17
CA ALA A 313 7.52 15.16 -4.20
C ALA A 313 6.77 14.40 -5.31
N ARG A 314 6.46 15.06 -6.44
CA ARG A 314 5.72 14.49 -7.58
C ARG A 314 6.21 13.10 -8.02
N ARG A 315 7.54 12.92 -8.07
CA ARG A 315 8.16 11.63 -8.47
C ARG A 315 7.83 10.51 -7.50
N ARG A 316 7.75 10.81 -6.20
CA ARG A 316 7.38 9.87 -5.15
C ARG A 316 5.89 9.55 -5.21
N MET A 317 5.02 10.55 -5.41
CA MET A 317 3.59 10.31 -5.58
C MET A 317 3.24 9.46 -6.81
N ARG A 318 4.08 9.48 -7.85
CA ARG A 318 3.93 8.55 -8.99
C ARG A 318 4.10 7.08 -8.60
N ARG A 319 4.73 6.77 -7.46
CA ARG A 319 4.91 5.43 -6.92
C ARG A 319 3.86 5.08 -5.84
N PHE A 320 2.94 6.00 -5.53
CA PHE A 320 1.89 5.74 -4.56
C PHE A 320 0.97 4.62 -5.04
N ALA A 321 0.68 3.73 -4.09
CA ALA A 321 -0.46 2.84 -4.10
C ALA A 321 -1.76 3.65 -3.95
N ALA A 322 -2.89 3.09 -4.35
CA ALA A 322 -4.19 3.74 -4.22
C ALA A 322 -4.50 4.07 -2.76
N VAL A 323 -4.16 3.14 -1.84
CA VAL A 323 -4.32 3.37 -0.39
C VAL A 323 -3.45 4.50 0.16
N ASP A 324 -2.35 4.87 -0.50
CA ASP A 324 -1.50 5.96 -0.01
C ASP A 324 -2.18 7.33 -0.15
N TYR A 325 -3.05 7.52 -1.16
CA TYR A 325 -3.86 8.73 -1.29
C TYR A 325 -4.89 8.84 -0.16
N LEU A 326 -5.56 7.71 0.17
CA LEU A 326 -6.45 7.62 1.33
C LEU A 326 -5.71 7.97 2.62
N LEU A 327 -4.58 7.29 2.89
CA LEU A 327 -3.82 7.49 4.13
C LEU A 327 -3.28 8.92 4.25
N ALA A 328 -2.79 9.51 3.16
CA ALA A 328 -2.29 10.87 3.17
C ALA A 328 -3.41 11.89 3.44
N ALA A 329 -4.55 11.73 2.77
CA ALA A 329 -5.71 12.60 2.97
C ALA A 329 -6.30 12.45 4.38
N ALA A 330 -6.46 11.21 4.87
CA ALA A 330 -6.91 10.93 6.23
C ALA A 330 -5.96 11.50 7.27
N ALA A 331 -4.64 11.46 7.05
CA ALA A 331 -3.67 12.10 7.94
C ALA A 331 -3.85 13.61 7.98
N CYS A 332 -4.00 14.29 6.83
CA CYS A 332 -4.27 15.73 6.79
C CYS A 332 -5.55 16.10 7.57
N GLY A 333 -6.65 15.39 7.31
CA GLY A 333 -7.92 15.59 8.01
C GLY A 333 -7.81 15.30 9.51
N ALA A 334 -7.09 14.25 9.91
CA ALA A 334 -6.86 13.92 11.31
C ALA A 334 -6.04 15.00 12.05
N GLY A 335 -5.11 15.63 11.35
CA GLY A 335 -4.35 16.78 11.85
C GLY A 335 -5.21 18.01 12.08
N PHE A 336 -6.06 18.34 11.11
CA PHE A 336 -7.02 19.43 11.22
C PHE A 336 -7.96 19.21 12.41
N GLN A 337 -8.56 18.02 12.49
CA GLN A 337 -9.43 17.62 13.60
C GLN A 337 -8.72 17.64 14.96
N LEU A 338 -7.43 17.29 15.01
CA LEU A 338 -6.66 17.35 16.25
C LEU A 338 -6.61 18.78 16.80
N VAL A 339 -6.48 19.81 15.94
CA VAL A 339 -6.46 21.21 16.37
C VAL A 339 -7.83 21.63 16.89
N GLU A 340 -8.91 21.31 16.19
CA GLU A 340 -10.27 21.65 16.64
C GLU A 340 -10.61 20.99 17.97
N SER A 341 -10.36 19.68 18.07
CA SER A 341 -10.61 18.93 19.30
C SER A 341 -9.72 19.41 20.45
N ALA A 342 -8.47 19.80 20.17
CA ALA A 342 -7.58 20.38 21.17
C ALA A 342 -8.07 21.76 21.61
N ALA A 343 -8.50 22.62 20.68
CA ALA A 343 -9.06 23.92 20.98
C ALA A 343 -10.28 23.81 21.88
N SER A 344 -11.22 22.91 21.53
CA SER A 344 -12.40 22.69 22.35
C SER A 344 -12.05 22.28 23.78
N LEU A 345 -11.04 21.44 23.95
CA LEU A 345 -10.59 20.98 25.27
C LEU A 345 -9.78 22.02 26.05
N LEU A 346 -9.09 22.95 25.38
CA LEU A 346 -8.33 24.01 26.02
C LEU A 346 -9.21 25.18 26.43
N VAL A 347 -10.19 25.53 25.58
CA VAL A 347 -11.05 26.70 25.74
C VAL A 347 -12.27 26.39 26.62
N PHE A 348 -12.85 25.19 26.48
CA PHE A 348 -14.09 24.81 27.16
C PHE A 348 -13.88 23.77 28.26
N SER A 349 -12.66 23.66 28.83
CA SER A 349 -12.30 22.63 29.84
C SER A 349 -13.21 22.64 31.07
N ASP A 350 -13.73 23.80 31.45
CA ASP A 350 -14.63 24.00 32.59
C ASP A 350 -16.08 24.36 32.16
N ALA A 351 -16.34 24.47 30.85
CA ALA A 351 -17.60 24.94 30.26
C ALA A 351 -18.10 23.98 29.17
N VAL A 352 -18.40 22.75 29.58
CA VAL A 352 -19.33 21.78 28.99
C VAL A 352 -19.41 21.45 27.45
N ALA A 353 -19.61 20.14 27.21
CA ALA A 353 -20.27 19.42 26.10
C ALA A 353 -19.94 19.79 24.65
N TYR A 354 -18.68 20.08 24.37
CA TYR A 354 -18.19 19.68 23.06
C TYR A 354 -18.34 18.16 22.92
N PRO A 355 -18.96 17.62 21.84
CA PRO A 355 -19.01 16.18 21.66
C PRO A 355 -17.56 15.68 21.65
N LEU A 356 -17.21 14.85 22.63
CA LEU A 356 -15.86 14.33 22.70
C LEU A 356 -15.69 13.26 21.62
N PRO A 357 -14.54 13.23 20.93
CA PRO A 357 -14.28 12.20 19.93
C PRO A 357 -14.43 10.81 20.56
N GLN A 358 -15.38 10.02 20.08
CA GLN A 358 -15.67 8.68 20.59
C GLN A 358 -14.46 7.77 20.37
N GLY A 359 -14.01 7.06 21.42
CA GLY A 359 -12.71 6.39 21.41
C GLY A 359 -12.70 5.06 22.13
N GLY A 360 -11.54 4.38 22.08
CA GLY A 360 -11.31 3.10 22.73
C GLY A 360 -10.35 2.21 21.95
N LEU A 361 -9.73 1.25 22.65
CA LEU A 361 -8.76 0.35 22.03
C LEU A 361 -9.40 -0.50 20.92
N PHE A 362 -10.64 -0.93 21.10
CA PHE A 362 -11.37 -1.78 20.14
C PHE A 362 -12.33 -1.00 19.22
N THR A 363 -12.39 0.32 19.36
CA THR A 363 -13.25 1.18 18.54
C THR A 363 -12.67 1.28 17.14
N LEU A 364 -13.41 0.82 16.13
CA LEU A 364 -13.00 0.88 14.72
C LEU A 364 -13.13 2.32 14.19
N LEU A 365 -11.99 2.89 13.80
CA LEU A 365 -11.83 4.29 13.37
C LEU A 365 -12.37 5.26 14.44
N PRO A 366 -11.66 5.39 15.58
CA PRO A 366 -12.08 6.26 16.68
C PRO A 366 -11.96 7.74 16.30
N GLY A 367 -12.67 8.60 17.00
CA GLY A 367 -12.65 10.05 16.80
C GLY A 367 -13.89 10.61 16.10
N TRP A 368 -14.94 9.80 15.94
CA TRP A 368 -16.23 10.24 15.41
C TRP A 368 -17.08 10.87 16.52
N LEU A 369 -18.05 11.69 16.12
CA LEU A 369 -18.92 12.47 16.99
C LEU A 369 -20.38 12.05 16.79
N GLU A 370 -21.12 12.01 17.89
CA GLU A 370 -22.55 11.73 17.92
C GLU A 370 -23.31 12.93 18.47
N HIS A 371 -24.41 13.27 17.81
CA HIS A 371 -25.37 14.29 18.26
C HIS A 371 -26.68 13.60 18.61
N PRO A 372 -26.87 13.15 19.88
CA PRO A 372 -28.00 12.32 20.25
C PRO A 372 -29.36 12.99 20.00
N VAL A 373 -29.44 14.30 20.21
CA VAL A 373 -30.67 15.10 20.02
C VAL A 373 -31.04 15.23 18.54
N ALA A 374 -30.05 15.46 17.67
CA ALA A 374 -30.27 15.61 16.23
C ALA A 374 -30.33 14.26 15.47
N GLY A 375 -29.93 13.15 16.11
CA GLY A 375 -29.82 11.84 15.44
C GLY A 375 -28.76 11.80 14.34
N ILE A 376 -27.76 12.71 14.41
CA ILE A 376 -26.71 12.89 13.40
C ILE A 376 -25.40 12.30 13.89
N ARG A 377 -24.65 11.67 12.98
CA ARG A 377 -23.29 11.21 13.21
C ARG A 377 -22.33 11.96 12.32
N PHE A 378 -21.22 12.41 12.89
CA PHE A 378 -20.11 12.97 12.14
C PHE A 378 -18.88 12.08 12.29
N SER A 379 -18.40 11.55 11.18
CA SER A 379 -17.34 10.54 11.14
C SER A 379 -15.95 11.10 11.49
N GLY A 380 -15.80 12.43 11.61
CA GLY A 380 -14.54 13.11 11.82
C GLY A 380 -13.82 13.43 10.49
N HIS A 381 -13.04 14.52 10.48
CA HIS A 381 -12.32 14.96 9.28
C HIS A 381 -11.33 13.91 8.76
N ALA A 382 -10.76 13.08 9.64
CA ALA A 382 -9.89 11.99 9.20
C ALA A 382 -10.62 11.00 8.27
N VAL A 383 -11.87 10.65 8.58
CA VAL A 383 -12.66 9.70 7.81
C VAL A 383 -13.20 10.36 6.54
N THR A 384 -13.75 11.57 6.65
CA THR A 384 -14.33 12.28 5.49
C THR A 384 -13.24 12.64 4.47
N THR A 385 -12.15 13.30 4.88
CA THR A 385 -11.04 13.62 3.98
C THR A 385 -10.37 12.35 3.45
N GLY A 386 -10.29 11.29 4.26
CA GLY A 386 -9.84 9.96 3.85
C GLY A 386 -10.69 9.34 2.73
N LEU A 387 -12.02 9.50 2.78
CA LEU A 387 -12.97 8.96 1.78
C LEU A 387 -12.72 9.58 0.41
N VAL A 388 -12.56 10.90 0.35
CA VAL A 388 -12.21 11.61 -0.88
C VAL A 388 -10.82 11.18 -1.36
N GLY A 389 -9.84 11.06 -0.46
CA GLY A 389 -8.50 10.53 -0.78
C GLY A 389 -8.53 9.11 -1.37
N ALA A 390 -9.41 8.24 -0.86
CA ALA A 390 -9.62 6.89 -1.38
C ALA A 390 -10.18 6.91 -2.80
N ALA A 391 -11.21 7.74 -3.04
CA ALA A 391 -11.80 7.93 -4.36
C ALA A 391 -10.79 8.46 -5.38
N VAL A 392 -9.97 9.45 -4.99
CA VAL A 392 -8.86 9.98 -5.81
C VAL A 392 -7.83 8.89 -6.08
N GLY A 393 -7.43 8.12 -5.08
CA GLY A 393 -6.47 7.03 -5.22
C GLY A 393 -6.94 5.97 -6.23
N LEU A 394 -8.21 5.54 -6.12
CA LEU A 394 -8.85 4.62 -7.06
C LEU A 394 -8.86 5.19 -8.49
N ALA A 395 -9.25 6.45 -8.66
CA ALA A 395 -9.24 7.10 -9.97
C ALA A 395 -7.84 7.20 -10.57
N VAL A 396 -6.87 7.69 -9.79
CA VAL A 396 -5.51 7.96 -10.25
C VAL A 396 -4.73 6.69 -10.60
N VAL A 397 -4.91 5.62 -9.82
CA VAL A 397 -4.22 4.32 -10.03
C VAL A 397 -5.02 3.41 -10.97
N GLY A 398 -6.34 3.36 -10.81
CA GLY A 398 -7.21 2.40 -11.49
C GLY A 398 -7.65 2.81 -12.89
N ARG A 399 -7.56 4.11 -13.26
CA ARG A 399 -8.05 4.59 -14.58
C ARG A 399 -7.46 3.86 -15.79
N GLY A 400 -6.23 3.36 -15.68
CA GLY A 400 -5.58 2.61 -16.76
C GLY A 400 -6.16 1.20 -16.95
N LEU A 401 -6.84 0.66 -15.94
CA LEU A 401 -7.47 -0.67 -16.00
C LEU A 401 -8.99 -0.63 -16.17
N TYR A 402 -9.64 0.35 -15.54
CA TYR A 402 -11.10 0.42 -15.43
C TYR A 402 -11.71 1.62 -16.17
N GLY A 403 -10.88 2.42 -16.83
CA GLY A 403 -11.29 3.57 -17.64
C GLY A 403 -11.44 4.87 -16.85
N ALA A 404 -11.70 5.95 -17.58
CA ALA A 404 -11.82 7.31 -17.03
C ALA A 404 -13.03 7.50 -16.10
N LYS A 405 -14.05 6.64 -16.18
CA LYS A 405 -15.26 6.68 -15.34
C LYS A 405 -14.99 6.66 -13.82
N LEU A 406 -13.83 6.16 -13.39
CA LEU A 406 -13.43 6.22 -11.97
C LEU A 406 -13.29 7.66 -11.46
N TRP A 407 -13.12 8.65 -12.34
CA TRP A 407 -13.14 10.07 -11.98
C TRP A 407 -14.51 10.60 -11.53
N LEU A 408 -15.58 9.80 -11.64
CA LEU A 408 -16.85 10.09 -10.99
C LEU A 408 -16.80 9.87 -9.47
N LEU A 409 -15.87 9.04 -8.97
CA LEU A 409 -15.79 8.74 -7.53
C LEU A 409 -15.39 9.95 -6.68
N PRO A 410 -14.35 10.76 -7.02
CA PRO A 410 -13.97 11.91 -6.20
C PRO A 410 -15.07 12.95 -5.99
N PRO A 411 -15.81 13.43 -7.01
CA PRO A 411 -16.89 14.40 -6.77
C PRO A 411 -18.04 13.80 -5.96
N LEU A 412 -18.37 12.52 -6.13
CA LEU A 412 -19.38 11.84 -5.31
C LEU A 412 -18.95 11.74 -3.84
N ALA A 413 -17.69 11.37 -3.60
CA ALA A 413 -17.11 11.33 -2.26
C ALA A 413 -17.10 12.72 -1.62
N LEU A 414 -16.67 13.75 -2.37
CA LEU A 414 -16.66 15.13 -1.89
C LEU A 414 -18.08 15.64 -1.58
N GLY A 415 -19.07 15.28 -2.40
CA GLY A 415 -20.47 15.60 -2.12
C GLY A 415 -20.98 14.94 -0.84
N ALA A 416 -20.64 13.66 -0.62
CA ALA A 416 -21.01 12.95 0.60
C ALA A 416 -20.35 13.57 1.86
N THR A 417 -19.06 13.95 1.77
CA THR A 417 -18.35 14.56 2.90
C THR A 417 -18.79 15.98 3.20
N ALA A 418 -19.01 16.79 2.16
CA ALA A 418 -19.56 18.12 2.31
C ALA A 418 -20.97 18.07 2.92
N LEU A 419 -21.81 17.11 2.51
CA LEU A 419 -23.15 16.93 3.07
C LEU A 419 -23.09 16.56 4.56
N GLU A 420 -22.25 15.61 4.94
CA GLU A 420 -22.10 15.21 6.35
C GLU A 420 -21.56 16.35 7.22
N HIS A 421 -20.54 17.06 6.74
CA HIS A 421 -19.94 18.18 7.46
C HIS A 421 -20.91 19.38 7.55
N LEU A 422 -21.65 19.69 6.49
CA LEU A 422 -22.66 20.74 6.49
C LEU A 422 -23.78 20.43 7.48
N ASN A 423 -24.29 19.20 7.52
CA ASN A 423 -25.34 18.82 8.49
C ASN A 423 -24.80 18.80 9.92
N HIS A 424 -23.54 18.44 10.13
CA HIS A 424 -22.88 18.54 11.43
C HIS A 424 -22.82 20.00 11.90
N ASN A 425 -22.37 20.92 11.05
CA ASN A 425 -22.28 22.33 11.38
C ASN A 425 -23.67 22.94 11.55
N ALA A 426 -24.63 22.61 10.69
CA ALA A 426 -26.01 23.07 10.84
C ALA A 426 -26.61 22.66 12.18
N ALA A 427 -26.37 21.43 12.65
CA ALA A 427 -26.81 20.98 13.96
C ALA A 427 -26.16 21.76 15.11
N LEU A 428 -24.86 22.09 15.00
CA LEU A 428 -24.14 22.89 16.00
C LEU A 428 -24.57 24.37 16.02
N ALA A 429 -25.06 24.90 14.90
CA ALA A 429 -25.56 26.26 14.80
C ALA A 429 -27.08 26.37 14.87
N GLU A 430 -27.76 25.29 15.26
CA GLU A 430 -29.22 25.22 15.38
C GLU A 430 -29.97 25.62 14.09
N LEU A 431 -29.33 25.41 12.94
CA LEU A 431 -29.91 25.68 11.63
C LEU A 431 -30.61 24.43 11.11
N THR A 432 -31.83 24.61 10.59
CA THR A 432 -32.57 23.54 9.91
C THR A 432 -32.11 23.42 8.45
N PRO A 433 -31.53 22.27 8.04
CA PRO A 433 -31.19 22.04 6.64
C PRO A 433 -32.43 22.03 5.74
N THR A 434 -32.25 22.28 4.45
CA THR A 434 -33.35 22.21 3.48
C THR A 434 -33.92 20.78 3.39
N ALA A 435 -35.19 20.64 3.00
CA ALA A 435 -35.81 19.32 2.86
C ALA A 435 -35.03 18.37 1.92
N LEU A 436 -34.48 18.91 0.82
CA LEU A 436 -33.62 18.15 -0.09
C LEU A 436 -32.34 17.67 0.60
N THR A 437 -31.66 18.57 1.33
CA THR A 437 -30.44 18.25 2.10
C THR A 437 -30.73 17.12 3.11
N THR A 438 -31.84 17.22 3.85
CA THR A 438 -32.25 16.23 4.84
C THR A 438 -32.55 14.87 4.21
N VAL A 439 -33.31 14.83 3.10
CA VAL A 439 -33.63 13.57 2.40
C VAL A 439 -32.36 12.91 1.85
N VAL A 440 -31.48 13.68 1.21
CA VAL A 440 -30.23 13.12 0.66
C VAL A 440 -29.32 12.65 1.78
N PHE A 441 -29.22 13.38 2.90
CA PHE A 441 -28.40 12.98 4.04
C PHE A 441 -28.93 11.72 4.74
N ALA A 442 -30.25 11.55 4.78
CA ALA A 442 -30.89 10.33 5.25
C ALA A 442 -30.52 9.09 4.40
N LEU A 443 -30.29 9.24 3.09
CA LEU A 443 -29.79 8.14 2.25
C LEU A 443 -28.39 7.67 2.65
N TYR A 444 -27.59 8.53 3.29
CA TYR A 444 -26.30 8.18 3.90
C TYR A 444 -26.43 7.73 5.37
N GLY A 445 -27.66 7.45 5.82
CA GLY A 445 -27.94 7.05 7.19
C GLY A 445 -27.57 8.13 8.22
N ASN A 446 -27.81 9.41 7.88
CA ASN A 446 -27.47 10.58 8.71
C ASN A 446 -25.99 10.58 9.15
N GLY A 447 -25.10 10.25 8.21
CA GLY A 447 -23.64 10.18 8.41
C GLY A 447 -23.12 8.81 8.83
N ALA A 448 -23.99 7.86 9.22
CA ALA A 448 -23.56 6.53 9.63
C ALA A 448 -22.88 5.73 8.50
N ALA A 449 -23.21 6.00 7.23
CA ALA A 449 -22.67 5.26 6.09
C ALA A 449 -21.22 5.65 5.73
N THR A 450 -20.77 6.88 6.00
CA THR A 450 -19.48 7.40 5.50
C THR A 450 -18.30 6.57 5.96
N ARG A 451 -18.26 6.17 7.24
CA ARG A 451 -17.23 5.27 7.77
C ARG A 451 -17.19 3.94 7.01
N TRP A 452 -18.34 3.36 6.68
CA TRP A 452 -18.43 2.10 5.95
C TRP A 452 -18.05 2.26 4.47
N LEU A 453 -18.42 3.38 3.85
CA LEU A 453 -17.98 3.74 2.50
C LEU A 453 -16.46 3.88 2.43
N LEU A 454 -15.82 4.50 3.43
CA LEU A 454 -14.36 4.57 3.51
C LEU A 454 -13.75 3.17 3.56
N LEU A 455 -14.27 2.28 4.41
CA LEU A 455 -13.78 0.91 4.52
C LEU A 455 -13.97 0.13 3.21
N LEU A 456 -15.10 0.31 2.52
CA LEU A 456 -15.35 -0.27 1.21
C LEU A 456 -14.32 0.23 0.18
N LEU A 457 -14.09 1.54 0.09
CA LEU A 457 -13.09 2.09 -0.84
C LEU A 457 -11.66 1.68 -0.47
N LEU A 458 -11.36 1.51 0.83
CA LEU A 458 -10.09 0.96 1.30
C LEU A 458 -9.88 -0.48 0.80
N VAL A 459 -10.89 -1.35 0.93
CA VAL A 459 -10.84 -2.73 0.41
C VAL A 459 -10.64 -2.71 -1.11
N CYS A 460 -11.42 -1.90 -1.84
CA CYS A 460 -11.25 -1.73 -3.28
C CYS A 460 -9.84 -1.26 -3.66
N ALA A 461 -9.27 -0.33 -2.89
CA ALA A 461 -7.92 0.18 -3.11
C ALA A 461 -6.86 -0.89 -2.85
N VAL A 462 -6.98 -1.67 -1.78
CA VAL A 462 -6.09 -2.82 -1.50
C VAL A 462 -6.15 -3.85 -2.63
N LEU A 463 -7.35 -4.21 -3.11
CA LEU A 463 -7.53 -5.14 -4.22
C LEU A 463 -6.91 -4.60 -5.52
N LEU A 464 -7.12 -3.32 -5.82
CA LEU A 464 -6.52 -2.64 -6.96
C LEU A 464 -4.98 -2.64 -6.88
N ASP A 465 -4.43 -2.35 -5.71
CA ASP A 465 -2.99 -2.31 -5.50
C ASP A 465 -2.35 -3.68 -5.67
N HIS A 466 -2.93 -4.73 -5.08
CA HIS A 466 -2.43 -6.10 -5.31
C HIS A 466 -2.55 -6.51 -6.77
N ARG A 467 -3.59 -6.06 -7.48
CA ARG A 467 -3.69 -6.23 -8.93
C ARG A 467 -2.57 -5.50 -9.69
N MET A 468 -2.23 -4.27 -9.30
CA MET A 468 -1.13 -3.49 -9.87
C MET A 468 0.23 -4.16 -9.64
N LEU A 469 0.51 -4.60 -8.41
CA LEU A 469 1.79 -5.19 -8.01
C LEU A 469 2.16 -6.41 -8.86
N ARG A 470 1.17 -7.18 -9.35
CA ARG A 470 1.39 -8.33 -10.25
C ARG A 470 2.10 -7.95 -11.55
N PHE A 471 1.85 -6.74 -12.07
CA PHE A 471 2.49 -6.27 -13.30
C PHE A 471 3.97 -5.92 -13.12
N ALA A 472 4.50 -6.04 -11.91
CA ALA A 472 5.92 -5.90 -11.60
C ALA A 472 6.58 -7.23 -11.22
N ALA A 473 5.93 -8.38 -11.47
CA ALA A 473 6.48 -9.70 -11.13
C ALA A 473 7.83 -9.97 -11.82
N GLN A 474 8.05 -9.44 -13.02
CA GLN A 474 9.32 -9.56 -13.75
C GLN A 474 10.49 -8.79 -13.11
N SER A 475 10.23 -7.84 -12.21
CA SER A 475 11.24 -6.95 -11.63
C SER A 475 11.26 -6.94 -10.11
N THR A 476 10.29 -7.61 -9.47
CA THR A 476 10.14 -7.61 -8.01
C THR A 476 10.47 -9.01 -7.49
N PRO A 477 11.52 -9.16 -6.67
CA PRO A 477 11.88 -10.49 -6.14
C PRO A 477 10.71 -11.09 -5.34
N PRO A 478 10.48 -12.41 -5.38
CA PRO A 478 9.44 -13.07 -4.61
C PRO A 478 9.73 -12.97 -3.10
N LEU A 479 8.71 -13.17 -2.26
CA LEU A 479 8.93 -13.28 -0.82
C LEU A 479 9.47 -14.69 -0.48
N PRO A 480 10.27 -14.84 0.58
CA PRO A 480 10.75 -16.16 1.01
C PRO A 480 9.60 -17.12 1.35
N GLY A 481 9.80 -18.39 1.01
CA GLY A 481 8.83 -19.46 1.24
C GLY A 481 7.65 -19.45 0.27
N GLU A 482 6.79 -20.46 0.39
CA GLU A 482 5.63 -20.61 -0.49
C GLU A 482 4.46 -19.70 -0.11
N ALA A 483 3.81 -19.11 -1.11
CA ALA A 483 2.59 -18.34 -0.90
C ALA A 483 1.45 -19.25 -0.39
N PRO A 484 0.70 -18.84 0.65
CA PRO A 484 -0.45 -19.59 1.11
C PRO A 484 -1.59 -19.54 0.08
N LEU A 485 -2.58 -20.43 0.22
CA LEU A 485 -3.76 -20.48 -0.64
C LEU A 485 -3.51 -20.75 -2.13
N ARG A 486 -2.32 -21.22 -2.55
CA ARG A 486 -2.00 -21.56 -3.95
C ARG A 486 -3.05 -22.43 -4.63
N GLY A 487 -3.54 -23.48 -3.97
CA GLY A 487 -4.60 -24.32 -4.55
C GLY A 487 -5.94 -23.58 -4.73
N LEU A 488 -6.24 -22.60 -3.88
CA LEU A 488 -7.44 -21.79 -3.99
C LEU A 488 -7.30 -20.69 -5.06
N THR A 489 -6.12 -20.10 -5.22
CA THR A 489 -5.83 -19.17 -6.32
C THR A 489 -5.86 -19.89 -7.67
N ALA A 490 -5.26 -21.09 -7.77
CA ALA A 490 -5.29 -21.93 -8.96
C ALA A 490 -6.74 -22.28 -9.35
N ARG A 491 -7.56 -22.76 -8.42
CA ARG A 491 -8.99 -23.05 -8.68
C ARG A 491 -9.78 -21.82 -9.11
N ALA A 492 -9.53 -20.66 -8.51
CA ALA A 492 -10.18 -19.42 -8.91
C ALA A 492 -9.80 -19.04 -10.34
N HIS A 493 -8.53 -19.21 -10.71
CA HIS A 493 -8.03 -18.93 -12.05
C HIS A 493 -8.58 -19.91 -13.09
N GLY A 494 -8.53 -21.22 -12.84
CA GLY A 494 -9.10 -22.23 -13.72
C GLY A 494 -10.59 -22.01 -14.00
N ARG A 495 -11.37 -21.69 -12.96
CA ARG A 495 -12.79 -21.31 -13.13
C ARG A 495 -12.97 -20.03 -13.93
N ALA A 496 -12.06 -19.06 -13.81
CA ALA A 496 -12.11 -17.84 -14.60
C ALA A 496 -11.80 -18.11 -16.07
N VAL A 497 -10.80 -18.94 -16.38
CA VAL A 497 -10.47 -19.40 -17.74
C VAL A 497 -11.68 -20.10 -18.35
N TRP A 498 -12.24 -21.09 -17.65
CA TRP A 498 -13.42 -21.82 -18.10
C TRP A 498 -14.61 -20.89 -18.38
N ARG A 499 -14.94 -19.99 -17.43
CA ARG A 499 -16.05 -19.02 -17.64
C ARG A 499 -15.80 -18.12 -18.85
N ARG A 500 -14.56 -17.73 -19.10
CA ARG A 500 -14.20 -16.83 -20.22
C ARG A 500 -14.25 -17.54 -21.57
N SER A 501 -13.81 -18.80 -21.63
CA SER A 501 -13.87 -19.61 -22.86
C SER A 501 -15.30 -19.97 -23.26
N HIS A 502 -16.22 -20.03 -22.29
CA HIS A 502 -17.63 -20.37 -22.51
C HIS A 502 -18.57 -19.14 -22.64
N LEU A 503 -18.01 -17.92 -22.79
CA LEU A 503 -18.84 -16.75 -23.06
C LEU A 503 -19.32 -16.75 -24.52
N PRO A 504 -20.63 -16.63 -24.79
CA PRO A 504 -21.15 -16.53 -26.15
C PRO A 504 -20.51 -15.37 -26.91
N GLY A 505 -20.16 -15.58 -28.18
CA GLY A 505 -19.54 -14.56 -29.02
C GLY A 505 -20.46 -13.38 -29.36
N ASP A 506 -21.77 -13.61 -29.32
CA ASP A 506 -22.87 -12.71 -29.67
C ASP A 506 -23.46 -11.95 -28.46
N ILE A 507 -22.91 -12.14 -27.26
CA ILE A 507 -23.38 -11.45 -26.05
C ILE A 507 -23.18 -9.92 -26.14
N ALA A 508 -24.20 -9.15 -25.73
CA ALA A 508 -24.13 -7.70 -25.77
C ALA A 508 -22.92 -7.15 -24.96
N PRO A 509 -22.24 -6.08 -25.43
CA PRO A 509 -20.97 -5.63 -24.86
C PRO A 509 -21.00 -5.34 -23.36
N LEU A 510 -22.10 -4.77 -22.85
CA LEU A 510 -22.27 -4.47 -21.44
C LEU A 510 -22.29 -5.75 -20.59
N PHE A 511 -23.11 -6.73 -20.97
CA PHE A 511 -23.20 -8.02 -20.28
C PHE A 511 -21.90 -8.81 -20.40
N ARG A 512 -21.22 -8.74 -21.55
CA ARG A 512 -19.88 -9.30 -21.71
C ARG A 512 -18.90 -8.72 -20.70
N GLY A 513 -18.87 -7.39 -20.58
CA GLY A 513 -17.99 -6.68 -19.65
C GLY A 513 -18.27 -7.07 -18.18
N ILE A 514 -19.54 -7.17 -17.82
CA ILE A 514 -19.98 -7.61 -16.48
C ILE A 514 -19.53 -9.06 -16.22
N ALA A 515 -19.79 -9.98 -17.15
CA ALA A 515 -19.41 -11.38 -17.00
C ALA A 515 -17.89 -11.58 -16.89
N LEU A 516 -17.11 -10.88 -17.72
CA LEU A 516 -15.64 -10.87 -17.63
C LEU A 516 -15.14 -10.30 -16.30
N ALA A 517 -15.76 -9.24 -15.79
CA ALA A 517 -15.43 -8.69 -14.48
C ALA A 517 -15.74 -9.68 -13.35
N TRP A 518 -16.89 -10.35 -13.40
CA TRP A 518 -17.29 -11.38 -12.45
C TRP A 518 -16.41 -12.64 -12.50
N ALA A 519 -15.92 -13.02 -13.67
CA ALA A 519 -14.95 -14.12 -13.81
C ALA A 519 -13.60 -13.76 -13.18
N ARG A 520 -13.13 -12.52 -13.34
CA ARG A 520 -11.83 -12.03 -12.84
C ARG A 520 -11.83 -11.65 -11.35
N PHE A 521 -12.99 -11.33 -10.78
CA PHE A 521 -13.09 -10.86 -9.40
C PHE A 521 -12.59 -11.89 -8.38
N PRO A 522 -13.00 -13.17 -8.40
CA PRO A 522 -12.46 -14.19 -7.49
C PRO A 522 -10.95 -14.36 -7.61
N VAL A 523 -10.38 -14.30 -8.81
CA VAL A 523 -8.93 -14.38 -9.01
C VAL A 523 -8.21 -13.23 -8.31
N THR A 524 -8.72 -12.01 -8.48
CA THR A 524 -8.14 -10.81 -7.84
C THR A 524 -8.25 -10.87 -6.31
N LEU A 525 -9.41 -11.29 -5.80
CA LEU A 525 -9.64 -11.43 -4.36
C LEU A 525 -8.71 -12.47 -3.73
N THR A 526 -8.63 -13.66 -4.33
CA THR A 526 -7.85 -14.78 -3.79
C THR A 526 -6.35 -14.54 -3.87
N GLN A 527 -5.86 -13.92 -4.95
CA GLN A 527 -4.46 -13.52 -5.06
C GLN A 527 -4.10 -12.39 -4.09
N ALA A 528 -4.98 -11.40 -3.90
CA ALA A 528 -4.75 -10.37 -2.90
C ALA A 528 -4.72 -10.96 -1.49
N ALA A 529 -5.65 -11.85 -1.16
CA ALA A 529 -5.67 -12.55 0.12
C ALA A 529 -4.40 -13.40 0.34
N SER A 530 -3.99 -14.17 -0.68
CA SER A 530 -2.75 -14.96 -0.65
C SER A 530 -1.53 -14.07 -0.40
N ALA A 531 -1.39 -12.96 -1.12
CA ALA A 531 -0.27 -12.02 -0.96
C ALA A 531 -0.26 -11.37 0.43
N VAL A 532 -1.40 -10.91 0.93
CA VAL A 532 -1.54 -10.34 2.28
C VAL A 532 -1.16 -11.35 3.35
N LEU A 533 -1.67 -12.59 3.25
CA LEU A 533 -1.36 -13.67 4.18
C LEU A 533 0.11 -14.09 4.11
N HIS A 534 0.74 -14.11 2.94
CA HIS A 534 2.17 -14.40 2.79
C HIS A 534 3.01 -13.36 3.51
N GLU A 535 2.71 -12.07 3.30
CA GLU A 535 3.40 -10.99 4.01
C GLU A 535 3.20 -11.08 5.53
N PHE A 536 2.01 -11.48 5.99
CA PHE A 536 1.75 -11.72 7.41
C PHE A 536 2.56 -12.90 7.96
N ALA A 537 2.61 -14.03 7.24
CA ALA A 537 3.42 -15.18 7.61
C ALA A 537 4.91 -14.81 7.71
N VAL A 538 5.43 -14.06 6.74
CA VAL A 538 6.82 -13.57 6.76
C VAL A 538 7.07 -12.64 7.94
N GLN A 539 6.14 -11.73 8.26
CA GLN A 539 6.27 -10.86 9.44
C GLN A 539 6.21 -11.63 10.76
N LEU A 540 5.33 -12.62 10.89
CA LEU A 540 5.22 -13.44 12.10
C LEU A 540 6.46 -14.30 12.32
N ALA A 541 6.96 -14.94 11.25
CA ALA A 541 8.22 -15.68 11.30
C ALA A 541 9.40 -14.75 11.65
N ALA A 542 9.46 -13.55 11.06
CA ALA A 542 10.48 -12.56 11.37
C ALA A 542 10.38 -12.05 12.83
N ALA A 543 9.17 -11.82 13.34
CA ALA A 543 8.91 -11.41 14.72
C ALA A 543 9.44 -12.44 15.73
N ARG A 544 9.22 -13.72 15.44
CA ARG A 544 9.74 -14.85 16.24
C ARG A 544 11.26 -14.93 16.25
N ARG A 545 11.94 -14.58 15.15
CA ARG A 545 13.41 -14.50 15.10
C ARG A 545 13.96 -13.29 15.86
N GLY A 546 13.10 -12.35 16.23
CA GLY A 546 13.40 -11.22 17.09
C GLY A 546 13.30 -9.86 16.40
N PRO A 547 13.44 -8.77 17.18
CA PRO A 547 13.16 -7.40 16.70
C PRO A 547 14.01 -6.99 15.48
N ALA A 548 15.27 -7.42 15.41
CA ALA A 548 16.18 -7.07 14.32
C ALA A 548 15.65 -7.55 12.96
N THR A 549 15.24 -8.83 12.93
CA THR A 549 14.70 -9.48 11.73
C THR A 549 13.37 -8.83 11.37
N LEU A 550 12.44 -8.69 12.32
CA LEU A 550 11.14 -8.04 12.11
C LEU A 550 11.25 -6.63 11.51
N TYR A 551 12.11 -5.78 12.08
CA TYR A 551 12.26 -4.41 11.62
C TYR A 551 12.86 -4.35 10.21
N SER A 552 13.79 -5.24 9.91
CA SER A 552 14.33 -5.37 8.55
C SER A 552 13.26 -5.84 7.56
N THR A 553 12.40 -6.79 7.96
CA THR A 553 11.27 -7.26 7.17
C THR A 553 10.26 -6.15 6.89
N TRP A 554 9.88 -5.34 7.88
CA TRP A 554 8.97 -4.20 7.64
C TRP A 554 9.54 -3.17 6.66
N ARG A 555 10.86 -2.91 6.71
CA ARG A 555 11.51 -2.03 5.75
C ARG A 555 11.56 -2.64 4.35
N LEU A 556 11.91 -3.92 4.25
CA LEU A 556 11.95 -4.67 3.00
C LEU A 556 10.59 -4.70 2.33
N LEU A 557 9.52 -5.09 3.05
CA LEU A 557 8.17 -5.16 2.51
C LEU A 557 7.71 -3.81 1.95
N ARG A 558 7.96 -2.71 2.67
CA ARG A 558 7.61 -1.38 2.17
C ARG A 558 8.39 -1.02 0.91
N ARG A 559 9.71 -1.25 0.88
CA ARG A 559 10.56 -0.97 -0.30
C ARG A 559 10.17 -1.82 -1.50
N ARG A 560 9.85 -3.09 -1.28
CA ARG A 560 9.35 -4.02 -2.30
C ARG A 560 8.06 -3.50 -2.94
N ARG A 561 7.11 -3.00 -2.14
CA ARG A 561 5.86 -2.38 -2.63
C ARG A 561 6.11 -1.05 -3.35
N GLU A 562 6.97 -0.19 -2.80
CA GLU A 562 7.39 1.07 -3.44
C GLU A 562 7.97 0.83 -4.85
N HIS A 563 8.83 -0.18 -4.99
CA HIS A 563 9.41 -0.62 -6.26
C HIS A 563 8.36 -1.16 -7.21
N ALA A 564 7.59 -2.14 -6.77
CA ALA A 564 6.58 -2.80 -7.58
C ALA A 564 5.50 -1.81 -8.08
N MET A 565 5.04 -0.88 -7.24
CA MET A 565 4.13 0.19 -7.67
C MET A 565 4.79 1.16 -8.63
N GLY A 566 6.05 1.50 -8.41
CA GLY A 566 6.83 2.33 -9.34
C GLY A 566 6.89 1.74 -10.74
N VAL A 567 7.17 0.43 -10.84
CA VAL A 567 7.19 -0.33 -12.09
C VAL A 567 5.80 -0.45 -12.70
N ALA A 568 4.82 -0.86 -11.90
CA ALA A 568 3.44 -1.03 -12.35
C ALA A 568 2.87 0.26 -12.95
N ARG A 569 3.18 1.42 -12.35
CA ARG A 569 2.70 2.74 -12.80
C ARG A 569 3.57 3.41 -13.87
N ALA A 570 4.81 2.95 -14.07
CA ALA A 570 5.66 3.41 -15.17
C ALA A 570 5.12 2.96 -16.54
N ALA A 571 4.42 1.82 -16.58
CA ALA A 571 3.79 1.22 -17.76
C ALA A 571 4.77 1.06 -18.93
N GLY A 572 5.88 0.36 -18.70
CA GLY A 572 6.88 0.05 -19.73
C GLY A 572 7.86 1.18 -20.06
N ARG A 573 7.69 2.39 -19.51
CA ARG A 573 8.69 3.46 -19.68
C ARG A 573 9.98 3.11 -18.95
N THR A 574 11.09 3.06 -19.70
CA THR A 574 12.46 2.89 -19.17
C THR A 574 12.78 4.03 -18.20
N ARG A 575 12.66 3.74 -16.92
CA ARG A 575 13.21 4.56 -15.84
C ARG A 575 14.18 3.68 -15.09
N ARG A 576 15.42 4.14 -14.87
CA ARG A 576 16.30 3.56 -13.85
C ARG A 576 15.49 3.49 -12.54
N GLN A 577 15.20 2.26 -12.11
CA GLN A 577 14.30 1.95 -11.00
C GLN A 577 15.05 2.20 -9.68
N ASP A 578 14.38 2.81 -8.69
CA ASP A 578 14.95 3.04 -7.36
C ASP A 578 13.89 2.63 -6.33
N PRO A 579 14.16 1.63 -5.46
CA PRO A 579 15.44 0.92 -5.29
C PRO A 579 15.83 0.05 -6.50
N ASP A 580 17.12 -0.27 -6.59
CA ASP A 580 17.60 -1.21 -7.59
C ASP A 580 17.11 -2.63 -7.27
N ARG A 581 16.83 -3.42 -8.32
CA ARG A 581 16.37 -4.80 -8.16
C ARG A 581 17.42 -5.67 -7.48
N GLY A 582 18.70 -5.51 -7.83
CA GLY A 582 19.79 -6.31 -7.27
C GLY A 582 19.90 -6.12 -5.76
N GLU A 583 19.83 -4.87 -5.30
CA GLU A 583 19.77 -4.55 -3.87
C GLU A 583 18.57 -5.21 -3.17
N LEU A 584 17.38 -5.15 -3.78
CA LEU A 584 16.17 -5.77 -3.23
C LEU A 584 16.29 -7.30 -3.17
N ALA A 585 16.86 -7.94 -4.19
CA ALA A 585 17.06 -9.38 -4.24
C ALA A 585 18.02 -9.82 -3.12
N ALA A 586 19.15 -9.14 -2.96
CA ALA A 586 20.09 -9.41 -1.86
C ALA A 586 19.45 -9.25 -0.47
N GLU A 587 18.57 -8.26 -0.28
CA GLU A 587 17.83 -8.11 0.98
C GLU A 587 16.80 -9.24 1.23
N VAL A 588 16.19 -9.76 0.17
CA VAL A 588 15.27 -10.91 0.24
C VAL A 588 16.04 -12.18 0.58
N ASP A 589 17.17 -12.44 -0.07
CA ASP A 589 18.01 -13.61 0.18
C ASP A 589 18.56 -13.60 1.62
N GLY A 590 19.09 -12.46 2.07
CA GLY A 590 19.51 -12.31 3.47
C GLY A 590 18.36 -12.38 4.48
N LEU A 591 17.11 -12.14 4.07
CA LEU A 591 15.95 -12.44 4.91
C LEU A 591 15.65 -13.96 4.93
N ALA A 592 15.69 -14.64 3.77
CA ALA A 592 15.48 -16.08 3.69
C ALA A 592 16.49 -16.86 4.57
N GLU A 593 17.76 -16.46 4.55
CA GLU A 593 18.80 -16.99 5.44
C GLU A 593 18.44 -16.82 6.92
N ARG A 594 18.08 -15.60 7.34
CA ARG A 594 17.69 -15.31 8.74
C ARG A 594 16.42 -16.02 9.19
N LEU A 595 15.53 -16.37 8.26
CA LEU A 595 14.34 -17.17 8.54
C LEU A 595 14.63 -18.67 8.60
N GLY A 596 15.84 -19.12 8.24
CA GLY A 596 16.21 -20.55 8.20
C GLY A 596 15.60 -21.28 7.00
N LEU A 597 15.33 -20.55 5.92
CA LEU A 597 14.83 -21.08 4.66
C LEU A 597 15.97 -21.37 3.66
N ALA A 598 17.19 -20.89 3.93
CA ALA A 598 18.42 -21.30 3.25
C ALA A 598 18.98 -22.62 3.84
N ALA A 599 19.77 -23.37 3.06
CA ALA A 599 20.45 -24.59 3.53
C ALA A 599 21.31 -24.31 4.79
N PRO A 600 21.45 -25.27 5.73
CA PRO A 600 21.76 -24.94 7.12
C PRO A 600 23.24 -24.67 7.34
N ALA A 601 23.57 -23.50 7.89
CA ALA A 601 24.81 -23.27 8.63
C ALA A 601 24.47 -22.90 10.09
N LEU A 602 25.08 -23.64 11.01
CA LEU A 602 24.94 -23.55 12.46
C LEU A 602 25.43 -22.21 13.03
N ALA A 603 24.63 -21.58 13.90
CA ALA A 603 25.08 -20.85 15.10
C ALA A 603 23.83 -20.39 15.89
N ALA A 604 23.51 -21.02 17.02
CA ALA A 604 24.02 -20.71 18.37
C ALA A 604 23.39 -19.44 18.97
N SER A 605 22.48 -19.72 19.90
CA SER A 605 21.68 -18.86 20.76
C SER A 605 22.49 -17.93 21.66
N ALA A 606 21.92 -16.76 21.96
CA ALA A 606 22.10 -16.12 23.25
C ALA A 606 20.82 -15.36 23.64
N VAL A 607 20.21 -15.82 24.73
CA VAL A 607 19.04 -15.27 25.40
C VAL A 607 19.47 -14.09 26.26
N LEU A 608 18.67 -13.02 26.31
CA LEU A 608 18.58 -12.19 27.51
C LEU A 608 17.16 -11.63 27.62
N ALA A 609 16.51 -11.95 28.73
CA ALA A 609 15.17 -11.51 29.09
C ALA A 609 15.24 -10.17 29.82
N VAL A 610 14.35 -9.25 29.47
CA VAL A 610 13.84 -8.21 30.35
C VAL A 610 12.34 -8.10 30.09
N ALA A 611 11.53 -8.52 31.06
CA ALA A 611 10.10 -8.30 31.10
C ALA A 611 9.85 -7.10 32.04
N GLY A 612 9.03 -6.15 31.59
CA GLY A 612 8.58 -5.01 32.38
C GLY A 612 7.17 -4.61 31.90
N ALA A 613 6.26 -4.52 32.86
CA ALA A 613 4.81 -4.50 32.71
C ALA A 613 4.25 -3.45 31.73
N VAL A 614 3.28 -3.87 30.91
CA VAL A 614 2.32 -2.96 30.28
C VAL A 614 1.10 -2.91 31.19
N ALA A 615 1.04 -1.88 32.05
CA ALA A 615 -0.19 -1.52 32.72
C ALA A 615 -1.10 -0.83 31.70
N ALA A 616 -2.28 -1.41 31.50
CA ALA A 616 -3.37 -0.78 30.78
C ALA A 616 -3.86 0.42 31.60
N ALA A 617 -3.59 1.63 31.11
CA ALA A 617 -4.26 2.83 31.60
C ALA A 617 -5.54 3.02 30.78
N THR A 618 -6.67 2.55 31.32
CA THR A 618 -7.98 3.08 30.94
C THR A 618 -8.12 4.46 31.56
N VAL A 619 -7.99 5.51 30.75
CA VAL A 619 -8.35 6.87 31.17
C VAL A 619 -9.87 6.99 31.05
N PRO A 620 -10.61 7.23 32.15
CA PRO A 620 -12.02 7.54 32.06
C PRO A 620 -12.18 8.94 31.46
N LEU A 621 -13.00 9.04 30.40
CA LEU A 621 -13.46 10.32 29.87
C LEU A 621 -14.56 10.87 30.81
N PRO A 622 -14.53 12.14 31.20
CA PRO A 622 -15.56 12.73 32.06
C PRO A 622 -16.92 12.81 31.34
N ALA A 623 -18.00 12.63 32.11
CA ALA A 623 -19.39 12.71 31.65
C ALA A 623 -19.95 14.15 31.75
N ALA A 624 -20.87 14.47 30.84
CA ALA A 624 -21.33 15.81 30.42
C ALA A 624 -22.45 16.45 31.27
N VAL A 625 -22.58 17.80 31.22
CA VAL A 625 -23.82 18.60 31.44
C VAL A 625 -23.74 20.03 30.81
N GLY A 626 -24.58 20.38 29.79
CA GLY A 626 -25.10 21.77 29.41
C GLY A 626 -24.47 22.76 28.34
N GLU A 627 -24.88 22.71 27.06
CA GLU A 627 -24.80 23.73 25.95
C GLU A 627 -23.50 24.52 25.56
N PRO A 628 -22.97 24.31 24.31
CA PRO A 628 -21.81 25.04 23.74
C PRO A 628 -22.04 25.73 22.36
N GLY A 629 -21.14 26.66 22.02
CA GLY A 629 -21.01 27.31 20.71
C GLY A 629 -20.13 26.56 19.68
N ALA A 630 -20.34 26.86 18.40
CA ALA A 630 -19.78 26.20 17.21
C ALA A 630 -18.23 26.25 17.06
N ALA A 631 -17.63 25.28 16.33
CA ALA A 631 -16.18 25.23 16.03
C ALA A 631 -15.90 24.92 14.54
N TYR A 632 -15.17 25.80 13.87
CA TYR A 632 -14.63 25.72 12.49
C TYR A 632 -13.30 26.48 12.44
N ALA A 633 -12.51 26.42 11.36
CA ALA A 633 -11.13 26.92 11.37
C ALA A 633 -10.99 28.36 11.90
N PHE A 634 -11.78 29.32 11.39
CA PHE A 634 -11.75 30.71 11.85
C PHE A 634 -12.10 30.85 13.33
N VAL A 635 -13.19 30.25 13.80
CA VAL A 635 -13.58 30.33 15.22
C VAL A 635 -12.61 29.57 16.11
N THR A 636 -12.11 28.41 15.68
CA THR A 636 -11.10 27.61 16.39
C THR A 636 -9.82 28.44 16.61
N VAL A 637 -9.35 29.09 15.55
CA VAL A 637 -8.16 29.95 15.61
C VAL A 637 -8.41 31.18 16.49
N THR A 638 -9.59 31.79 16.38
CA THR A 638 -9.97 32.97 17.19
C THR A 638 -10.02 32.61 18.66
N PHE A 639 -10.77 31.56 19.03
CA PHE A 639 -10.84 31.07 20.40
C PHE A 639 -9.50 30.66 20.98
N LEU A 640 -8.64 29.98 20.20
CA LEU A 640 -7.29 29.66 20.66
C LEU A 640 -6.44 30.91 20.90
N THR A 641 -6.58 31.93 20.05
CA THR A 641 -5.85 33.19 20.17
C THR A 641 -6.31 33.97 21.41
N ASP A 642 -7.62 34.11 21.59
CA ASP A 642 -8.22 34.80 22.73
C ASP A 642 -7.90 34.08 24.04
N TRP A 643 -8.07 32.75 24.07
CA TRP A 643 -7.69 31.93 25.21
C TRP A 643 -6.20 32.09 25.55
N PHE A 644 -5.30 31.98 24.58
CA PHE A 644 -3.87 32.06 24.81
C PHE A 644 -3.44 33.45 25.31
N THR A 645 -4.05 34.52 24.78
CA THR A 645 -3.76 35.91 25.19
C THR A 645 -4.34 36.25 26.57
N ALA A 646 -5.40 35.55 27.00
CA ALA A 646 -5.98 35.69 28.34
C ALA A 646 -5.19 34.97 29.44
N LEU A 647 -4.28 34.05 29.09
CA LEU A 647 -3.51 33.29 30.07
C LEU A 647 -2.49 34.17 30.82
N PRO A 648 -2.29 33.95 32.13
CA PRO A 648 -1.13 34.48 32.85
C PRO A 648 0.17 34.07 32.15
N THR A 649 1.19 34.93 32.17
CA THR A 649 2.46 34.73 31.44
C THR A 649 3.09 33.35 31.66
N VAL A 650 3.03 32.83 32.89
CA VAL A 650 3.55 31.51 33.25
C VAL A 650 2.74 30.38 32.60
N GLN A 651 1.41 30.48 32.61
CA GLN A 651 0.54 29.48 31.97
C GLN A 651 0.65 29.53 30.44
N ALA A 652 0.74 30.73 29.86
CA ALA A 652 0.99 30.92 28.43
C ALA A 652 2.31 30.28 27.98
N ALA A 653 3.39 30.45 28.78
CA ALA A 653 4.67 29.80 28.51
C ALA A 653 4.56 28.26 28.55
N TRP A 654 3.84 27.71 29.52
CA TRP A 654 3.62 26.26 29.60
C TRP A 654 2.69 25.72 28.50
N ALA A 655 1.68 26.48 28.08
CA ALA A 655 0.82 26.14 26.95
C ALA A 655 1.62 26.08 25.63
N ALA A 656 2.50 27.07 25.39
CA ALA A 656 3.39 27.07 24.24
C ALA A 656 4.39 25.92 24.29
N ALA A 657 5.00 25.66 25.45
CA ALA A 657 5.93 24.57 25.65
C ALA A 657 5.25 23.20 25.45
N GLY A 658 4.05 23.00 25.98
CA GLY A 658 3.25 21.79 25.80
C GLY A 658 2.87 21.55 24.34
N THR A 659 2.46 22.60 23.63
CA THR A 659 2.14 22.52 22.19
C THR A 659 3.36 22.13 21.36
N LEU A 660 4.52 22.77 21.62
CA LEU A 660 5.78 22.44 20.97
C LEU A 660 6.22 21.00 21.27
N ALA A 661 6.03 20.55 22.51
CA ALA A 661 6.36 19.20 22.93
C ALA A 661 5.50 18.16 22.23
N LEU A 662 4.19 18.38 22.13
CA LEU A 662 3.28 17.50 21.41
C LEU A 662 3.62 17.43 19.92
N ALA A 663 3.82 18.58 19.27
CA ALA A 663 4.22 18.65 17.86
C ALA A 663 5.56 17.92 17.62
N SER A 664 6.54 18.09 18.51
CA SER A 664 7.84 17.43 18.46
C SER A 664 7.73 15.90 18.58
N LEU A 665 6.86 15.42 19.47
CA LEU A 665 6.61 13.99 19.66
C LEU A 665 5.91 13.37 18.46
N LEU A 666 4.97 14.07 17.81
CA LEU A 666 4.34 13.60 16.56
C LEU A 666 5.33 13.61 15.37
N ALA A 667 6.22 14.60 15.28
CA ALA A 667 7.15 14.75 14.17
C ALA A 667 8.33 13.76 14.21
N SER A 668 8.72 13.28 15.39
CA SER A 668 9.99 12.58 15.62
C SER A 668 9.81 11.19 16.20
N GLY A 669 10.71 10.27 15.83
CA GLY A 669 10.77 8.96 16.48
C GLY A 669 9.74 7.92 16.03
N TRP A 670 9.08 8.06 14.87
CA TRP A 670 8.06 7.09 14.39
C TRP A 670 8.49 6.23 13.20
N SER A 671 9.78 6.23 12.86
CA SER A 671 10.34 5.38 11.80
C SER A 671 10.70 4.01 12.35
N VAL A 672 10.53 2.93 11.58
CA VAL A 672 10.99 1.59 11.98
C VAL A 672 12.47 1.61 12.41
N PRO A 673 12.81 1.12 13.63
CA PRO A 673 14.17 1.15 14.16
C PRO A 673 15.16 0.39 13.28
N ARG A 674 16.37 0.95 13.08
CA ARG A 674 17.41 0.36 12.21
C ARG A 674 18.48 -0.39 12.97
N ASP A 675 18.93 0.19 14.08
CA ASP A 675 19.91 -0.40 14.98
C ASP A 675 19.22 -0.71 16.30
N LEU A 676 19.53 -1.87 16.85
CA LEU A 676 19.10 -2.28 18.19
C LEU A 676 20.26 -2.11 19.17
N PRO A 677 19.97 -1.77 20.43
CA PRO A 677 20.99 -1.76 21.46
C PRO A 677 21.53 -3.17 21.66
N SER A 678 22.86 -3.31 21.75
CA SER A 678 23.51 -4.59 22.03
C SER A 678 24.56 -4.44 23.12
N LEU A 679 24.51 -5.35 24.10
CA LEU A 679 25.42 -5.34 25.25
C LEU A 679 26.88 -5.42 24.80
N ARG A 680 27.17 -6.30 23.83
CA ARG A 680 28.52 -6.45 23.25
C ARG A 680 29.05 -5.16 22.61
N ARG A 681 28.18 -4.37 21.96
CA ARG A 681 28.57 -3.07 21.36
C ARG A 681 28.68 -1.98 22.42
N PHE A 682 27.86 -2.04 23.48
CA PHE A 682 27.97 -1.15 24.62
C PHE A 682 29.31 -1.29 25.35
N LEU A 683 29.74 -2.53 25.60
CA LEU A 683 31.03 -2.80 26.26
C LEU A 683 32.24 -2.39 25.39
N ARG A 684 32.13 -2.47 24.05
CA ARG A 684 33.24 -2.12 23.13
C ARG A 684 33.29 -0.64 22.75
N THR A 685 32.13 0.00 22.64
CA THR A 685 32.00 1.39 22.15
C THR A 685 30.86 2.09 22.89
N PRO A 686 31.06 2.47 24.17
CA PRO A 686 29.98 2.96 25.03
C PRO A 686 29.32 4.22 24.47
N SER A 687 30.08 5.18 23.95
CA SER A 687 29.54 6.43 23.37
C SER A 687 28.61 6.18 22.17
N ALA A 688 29.01 5.31 21.23
CA ALA A 688 28.18 4.94 20.08
C ALA A 688 26.96 4.09 20.49
N ALA A 689 27.09 3.29 21.55
CA ALA A 689 26.02 2.47 22.07
C ALA A 689 24.97 3.28 22.84
N VAL A 690 25.36 4.29 23.62
CA VAL A 690 24.45 5.22 24.28
C VAL A 690 23.53 5.89 23.25
N GLY A 691 24.08 6.38 22.14
CA GLY A 691 23.25 6.97 21.09
C GLY A 691 22.31 5.99 20.39
N THR A 692 22.67 4.71 20.36
CA THR A 692 21.79 3.64 19.87
C THR A 692 20.68 3.32 20.86
N VAL A 693 20.98 3.24 22.16
CA VAL A 693 20.01 3.01 23.24
C VAL A 693 19.00 4.14 23.31
N LEU A 694 19.47 5.39 23.41
CA LEU A 694 18.59 6.57 23.46
C LEU A 694 17.74 6.69 22.20
N GLY A 695 18.33 6.45 21.02
CA GLY A 695 17.61 6.49 19.76
C GLY A 695 16.55 5.40 19.60
N ALA A 696 16.85 4.17 20.02
CA ALA A 696 15.91 3.04 20.00
C ALA A 696 14.85 3.14 21.10
N GLY A 697 15.16 3.83 22.21
CA GLY A 697 14.26 4.09 23.32
C GLY A 697 13.44 5.37 23.18
N ALA A 698 13.46 6.06 22.04
CA ALA A 698 12.64 7.26 21.85
C ALA A 698 11.13 6.93 22.00
N PRO A 699 10.28 7.84 22.50
CA PRO A 699 8.87 7.55 22.78
C PRO A 699 8.09 6.92 21.62
N GLY A 700 8.23 7.47 20.40
CA GLY A 700 7.59 6.91 19.19
C GLY A 700 8.13 5.55 18.73
N GLN A 701 9.23 5.06 19.33
CA GLN A 701 9.81 3.74 19.06
C GLN A 701 9.26 2.66 20.00
N LEU A 702 8.68 3.05 21.14
CA LEU A 702 8.13 2.12 22.13
C LEU A 702 7.13 1.12 21.53
N PRO A 703 6.19 1.51 20.65
CA PRO A 703 5.28 0.55 20.03
C PRO A 703 6.01 -0.51 19.21
N TYR A 704 7.10 -0.15 18.52
CA TYR A 704 7.91 -1.12 17.77
C TYR A 704 8.66 -2.07 18.71
N ALA A 705 9.18 -1.57 19.83
CA ALA A 705 9.85 -2.37 20.85
C ALA A 705 8.88 -3.39 21.45
N VAL A 706 7.68 -2.96 21.86
CA VAL A 706 6.63 -3.82 22.39
C VAL A 706 6.27 -4.93 21.40
N VAL A 707 5.98 -4.58 20.13
CA VAL A 707 5.63 -5.59 19.10
C VAL A 707 6.80 -6.55 18.84
N GLY A 708 8.04 -6.05 18.81
CA GLY A 708 9.23 -6.89 18.64
C GLY A 708 9.44 -7.88 19.79
N LEU A 709 9.19 -7.45 21.04
CA LEU A 709 9.29 -8.29 22.23
C LEU A 709 8.15 -9.32 22.30
N LEU A 710 6.91 -8.91 22.00
CA LEU A 710 5.78 -9.83 21.89
C LEU A 710 6.02 -10.91 20.82
N GLY A 711 6.73 -10.55 19.74
CA GLY A 711 7.16 -11.51 18.70
C GLY A 711 7.98 -12.68 19.24
N LEU A 712 8.81 -12.47 20.26
CA LEU A 712 9.63 -13.52 20.88
C LEU A 712 8.79 -14.56 21.65
N LEU A 713 7.56 -14.21 22.01
CA LEU A 713 6.62 -15.12 22.68
C LEU A 713 5.90 -16.06 21.68
N LEU A 714 6.10 -15.90 20.38
CA LEU A 714 5.46 -16.73 19.36
C LEU A 714 5.97 -18.19 19.37
N PRO A 715 5.08 -19.18 19.23
CA PRO A 715 5.43 -20.60 19.33
C PRO A 715 6.31 -21.08 18.16
N LYS A 716 7.01 -22.23 18.34
CA LYS A 716 7.85 -22.81 17.28
C LYS A 716 7.09 -23.20 16.02
N SER A 717 5.80 -23.47 16.15
CA SER A 717 4.90 -23.73 15.03
C SER A 717 4.76 -22.55 14.07
N THR A 718 5.06 -21.32 14.49
CA THR A 718 4.99 -20.14 13.60
C THR A 718 5.96 -20.25 12.41
N ASP A 719 7.10 -20.92 12.58
CA ASP A 719 8.05 -21.14 11.46
C ASP A 719 7.44 -22.03 10.36
N ARG A 720 6.43 -22.86 10.68
CA ARG A 720 5.72 -23.73 9.72
C ARG A 720 4.79 -22.95 8.78
N LEU A 721 4.51 -21.67 9.07
CA LEU A 721 3.72 -20.82 8.19
C LEU A 721 4.43 -20.54 6.87
N LEU A 722 5.77 -20.66 6.84
CA LEU A 722 6.59 -20.57 5.63
C LEU A 722 7.07 -21.97 5.28
N ALA A 723 6.38 -22.63 4.36
CA ALA A 723 6.89 -23.88 3.80
C ALA A 723 8.21 -23.62 3.07
N ARG A 724 9.17 -24.55 3.20
CA ARG A 724 10.36 -24.55 2.33
C ARG A 724 9.90 -24.77 0.91
N SER A 725 10.34 -23.92 -0.03
CA SER A 725 10.24 -24.24 -1.45
C SER A 725 10.97 -25.57 -1.66
N ARG A 726 10.25 -26.59 -2.13
CA ARG A 726 10.88 -27.85 -2.52
C ARG A 726 11.70 -27.66 -3.79
#